data_AF-A0A1G5GAL9-F1
#
_entry.id   AF-A0A1G5GAL9-F1
#
_cell.length_a   1.000
_cell.length_b   1.000
_cell.length_c   1.000
_cell.angle_alpha   90.00
_cell.angle_beta   90.00
_cell.angle_gamma   90.00
#
_symmetry.space_group_name_H-M   'P 1'
#
loop_
_entity.id
_entity.type
_entity.pdbx_description
1 polymer ?
#
loop_
_entity_poly.entity_id
_entity_poly.type
_entity_poly.pdbx_seq_one_letter_code
_entity_poly.pdbx_strand_id
1 'polypeptide(L)'
;MLRETTVKNGKVRGLAGTDPRITVFKGIPFAAPPVGENRWRAPQPCKDWDGVLECNNFGPISYQDRPGMGTDIYCREWHVDPEVELSEDCLYLNIWTPAKREGEKLPVLVWYFGGGFQWGYTAEMEFNGEQLAKRGIVVVSVAYRLNCFGFLAHKDITKEAPTAPANFGLMDQCAGLNWVHDNIAAFGGNPDQITIAGQSAGGSSVMHQLTHKGNEKLIKGAAIFSGIIRLADPKDDIFKPLDLTKAEELGDKFFKSLGVKDLEEARKLSSKEVFDGYNRFVQENPRMFPIQDGFFCEGDPVQLFMDRKCADVPVIAGNTTDEFSMAGVNSVELSVKTVFEAASKNEPSQKFFYYRFDPEIPGDGYKGESYPGTFHSCDLWFFFGSLDKCTRPYTGKHFDLARQMCDYFANFIKTGDPNNDGGNAGLLRSEEYDNIHRSAVSDWDFDENAKCCNLDELSPEKVGIDYVCRDRASLPAWAPYKADSRYEMEFLTNGARPKFEGGIRQGSKKQAVNPYLPSWEYIPDGEPYVFNNRVYVYGSHDLWQGETFCLGDYVTWSAPIDDLGNWHYEGVIYPKTADPLNKEGRMCLYAPDLTVGPDGRFYLYYVLDRVCVVSVAVSDTPNGPFKFYGYVHYEDGTRLGEKEGDEPQFDPGVLTEGDTTYLFTGFCGQGDESRHGAMLTVLDKDMLTIKRAPEFVAPGNCYSQGTGYENHAFFEAPSIRKHDDTYYFIYSSEVCHELCYATSKDPLGPYKYGGVIVSNCDRGIDSYKKAADATAYGANNHGSIVEIGGEWYIFYHRHTNGTWFSRQGCAEKIHFEADGSIKQVEITSCGLNGGPLSDVGEYPSYIACNIFTKEHVAYVEPSVPRVVQEGADGDANPGYIKAIVDGTTIGFKYFDVKGATGLRIKTRAYFDGDFEVRTSIDGEVLGRIHGVNSNMWESNECRFDAPLSGVHALYLTYCGTGTASLKSVEWLH
;
A
#
# COMPACT_ATOMS: atom_id res chain seq x y z
N MET A 1 4.78 14.49 -39.92
CA MET A 1 5.37 15.62 -40.69
C MET A 1 6.60 16.06 -39.93
N LEU A 2 7.77 16.17 -40.56
CA LEU A 2 8.99 16.65 -39.88
C LEU A 2 8.85 18.15 -39.64
N ARG A 3 9.05 18.60 -38.39
CA ARG A 3 8.95 20.01 -38.01
C ARG A 3 10.34 20.57 -37.71
N GLU A 4 10.63 21.73 -38.29
CA GLU A 4 11.85 22.49 -38.03
C GLU A 4 11.56 23.71 -37.16
N THR A 5 12.51 24.07 -36.31
CA THR A 5 12.53 25.36 -35.61
C THR A 5 13.98 25.82 -35.38
N THR A 6 14.16 27.08 -34.98
CA THR A 6 15.48 27.69 -34.76
C THR A 6 15.67 27.97 -33.28
N VAL A 7 16.72 27.38 -32.71
CA VAL A 7 17.22 27.71 -31.36
C VAL A 7 18.46 28.59 -31.48
N LYS A 8 18.95 29.14 -30.37
CA LYS A 8 20.10 30.05 -30.34
C LYS A 8 21.34 29.50 -31.06
N ASN A 9 21.59 28.20 -30.93
CA ASN A 9 22.78 27.54 -31.47
C ASN A 9 22.64 27.04 -32.92
N GLY A 10 21.42 27.02 -33.48
CA GLY A 10 21.19 26.50 -34.83
C GLY A 10 19.76 26.01 -35.06
N LYS A 11 19.52 25.36 -36.21
CA LYS A 11 18.21 24.77 -36.54
C LYS A 11 18.12 23.33 -36.06
N VAL A 12 16.94 22.92 -35.60
CA VAL A 12 16.64 21.54 -35.18
C VAL A 12 15.41 21.02 -35.92
N ARG A 13 15.36 19.70 -36.15
CA ARG A 13 14.23 19.01 -36.79
C ARG A 13 13.76 17.83 -35.93
N GLY A 14 12.47 17.82 -35.59
CA GLY A 14 11.81 16.76 -34.83
C GLY A 14 10.93 15.87 -35.70
N LEU A 15 10.43 14.79 -35.10
CA LEU A 15 9.48 13.85 -35.71
C LEU A 15 8.09 13.97 -35.08
N ALA A 16 7.10 13.31 -35.70
CA ALA A 16 5.80 13.11 -35.07
C ALA A 16 5.93 12.13 -33.89
N GLY A 17 5.17 12.36 -32.82
CA GLY A 17 5.00 11.38 -31.74
C GLY A 17 4.13 10.20 -32.17
N THR A 18 3.72 9.37 -31.19
CA THR A 18 2.76 8.28 -31.43
C THR A 18 1.44 8.85 -31.94
N ASP A 19 1.01 9.96 -31.35
CA ASP A 19 0.00 10.85 -31.87
C ASP A 19 0.62 11.84 -32.87
N PRO A 20 0.18 11.86 -34.13
CA PRO A 20 0.73 12.74 -35.16
C PRO A 20 0.49 14.23 -34.90
N ARG A 21 -0.34 14.59 -33.92
CA ARG A 21 -0.57 15.97 -33.46
C ARG A 21 0.56 16.48 -32.54
N ILE A 22 1.36 15.59 -31.97
CA ILE A 22 2.50 15.93 -31.11
C ILE A 22 3.78 15.88 -31.93
N THR A 23 4.65 16.88 -31.77
CA THR A 23 6.02 16.84 -32.30
C THR A 23 6.99 16.51 -31.16
N VAL A 24 7.92 15.60 -31.43
CA VAL A 24 8.98 15.20 -30.49
C VAL A 24 10.35 15.55 -31.07
N PHE A 25 11.15 16.24 -30.28
CA PHE A 25 12.56 16.53 -30.54
C PHE A 25 13.39 15.80 -29.48
N LYS A 26 14.29 14.92 -29.90
CA LYS A 26 15.11 14.11 -29.01
C LYS A 26 16.59 14.45 -29.21
N GLY A 27 17.37 14.44 -28.13
CA GLY A 27 18.82 14.60 -28.21
C GLY A 27 19.29 16.02 -28.60
N ILE A 28 18.64 17.07 -28.11
CA ILE A 28 19.11 18.46 -28.35
C ILE A 28 20.25 18.77 -27.37
N PRO A 29 21.47 19.13 -27.81
CA PRO A 29 22.56 19.49 -26.91
C PRO A 29 22.27 20.85 -26.25
N PHE A 30 22.30 20.89 -24.92
CA PHE A 30 22.10 22.14 -24.17
C PHE A 30 23.40 22.70 -23.58
N ALA A 31 24.45 21.88 -23.50
CA ALA A 31 25.78 22.26 -23.06
C ALA A 31 26.86 21.53 -23.89
N ALA A 32 28.09 22.01 -23.82
CA ALA A 32 29.22 21.30 -24.43
C ALA A 32 29.49 19.97 -23.71
N PRO A 33 30.03 18.96 -24.42
CA PRO A 33 30.37 17.67 -23.83
C PRO A 33 31.28 17.83 -22.60
N PRO A 34 30.92 17.27 -21.43
CA PRO A 34 31.71 17.36 -20.20
C PRO A 34 32.87 16.33 -20.17
N VAL A 35 33.56 16.18 -21.30
CA VAL A 35 34.65 15.22 -21.50
C VAL A 35 36.02 15.90 -21.40
N GLY A 36 37.07 15.11 -21.14
CA GLY A 36 38.45 15.60 -21.11
C GLY A 36 38.64 16.75 -20.13
N GLU A 37 39.07 17.92 -20.62
CA GLU A 37 39.25 19.12 -19.80
C GLU A 37 37.95 19.63 -19.14
N ASN A 38 36.78 19.28 -19.68
CA ASN A 38 35.49 19.63 -19.09
C ASN A 38 35.00 18.63 -18.04
N ARG A 39 35.69 17.48 -17.87
CA ARG A 39 35.36 16.53 -16.80
C ARG A 39 35.59 17.21 -15.44
N TRP A 40 34.57 17.13 -14.59
CA TRP A 40 34.52 17.81 -13.30
C TRP A 40 34.70 19.33 -13.39
N ARG A 41 34.01 19.95 -14.37
CA ARG A 41 33.78 21.40 -14.45
C ARG A 41 32.28 21.69 -14.56
N ALA A 42 31.89 22.91 -14.20
CA ALA A 42 30.58 23.45 -14.52
C ALA A 42 30.30 23.34 -16.05
N PRO A 43 29.04 23.10 -16.46
CA PRO A 43 28.69 22.94 -17.88
C PRO A 43 29.12 24.16 -18.69
N GLN A 44 29.75 23.92 -19.84
CA GLN A 44 30.21 24.97 -20.75
C GLN A 44 29.18 25.20 -21.87
N PRO A 45 29.13 26.40 -22.48
CA PRO A 45 28.21 26.68 -23.57
C PRO A 45 28.39 25.71 -24.75
N CYS A 46 27.28 25.18 -25.28
CA CYS A 46 27.29 24.38 -26.51
C CYS A 46 27.81 25.22 -27.69
N LYS A 47 28.55 24.57 -28.61
CA LYS A 47 28.94 25.19 -29.88
C LYS A 47 27.74 25.32 -30.80
N ASP A 48 27.75 26.35 -31.63
CA ASP A 48 26.80 26.48 -32.73
C ASP A 48 27.06 25.41 -33.79
N TRP A 49 26.01 24.98 -34.48
CA TRP A 49 26.10 24.02 -35.58
C TRP A 49 25.56 24.59 -36.89
N ASP A 50 26.20 24.21 -37.99
CA ASP A 50 25.75 24.56 -39.33
C ASP A 50 24.64 23.60 -39.80
N GLY A 51 23.70 24.11 -40.60
CA GLY A 51 22.63 23.30 -41.17
C GLY A 51 21.49 23.02 -40.18
N VAL A 52 20.88 21.84 -40.30
CA VAL A 52 19.75 21.38 -39.47
C VAL A 52 20.18 20.13 -38.70
N LEU A 53 20.08 20.17 -37.38
CA LEU A 53 20.33 19.02 -36.52
C LEU A 53 19.09 18.12 -36.48
N GLU A 54 19.26 16.84 -36.82
CA GLU A 54 18.20 15.83 -36.73
C GLU A 54 18.04 15.38 -35.28
N CYS A 55 16.91 15.73 -34.67
CA CYS A 55 16.58 15.44 -33.28
C CYS A 55 15.57 14.29 -33.20
N ASN A 56 15.93 13.14 -33.79
CA ASN A 56 15.04 11.98 -33.92
C ASN A 56 15.37 10.80 -33.00
N ASN A 57 16.54 10.80 -32.39
CA ASN A 57 17.01 9.80 -31.43
C ASN A 57 17.36 10.46 -30.09
N PHE A 58 17.20 9.72 -29.00
CA PHE A 58 17.73 10.17 -27.71
C PHE A 58 19.25 10.27 -27.78
N GLY A 59 19.83 11.26 -27.10
CA GLY A 59 21.28 11.35 -26.95
C GLY A 59 21.81 10.25 -26.00
N PRO A 60 23.13 10.03 -25.97
CA PRO A 60 23.75 9.11 -25.02
C PRO A 60 23.40 9.45 -23.57
N ILE A 61 23.26 8.43 -22.74
CA ILE A 61 22.97 8.59 -21.31
C ILE A 61 24.27 8.77 -20.52
N SER A 62 24.17 9.45 -19.36
CA SER A 62 25.31 9.65 -18.47
C SER A 62 25.93 8.31 -18.07
N TYR A 63 27.26 8.27 -18.00
CA TYR A 63 27.99 7.06 -17.65
C TYR A 63 27.56 6.49 -16.30
N GLN A 64 27.06 5.25 -16.29
CA GLN A 64 26.46 4.55 -15.15
C GLN A 64 26.50 3.03 -15.39
N ASP A 65 25.97 2.24 -14.46
CA ASP A 65 25.77 0.79 -14.69
C ASP A 65 24.80 0.60 -15.85
N ARG A 66 25.08 -0.39 -16.71
CA ARG A 66 24.27 -0.59 -17.92
C ARG A 66 22.82 -0.93 -17.55
N PRO A 67 21.83 -0.13 -17.99
CA PRO A 67 20.42 -0.41 -17.76
C PRO A 67 20.03 -1.82 -18.25
N GLY A 68 19.04 -2.44 -17.59
CA GLY A 68 18.39 -3.67 -18.08
C GLY A 68 19.12 -4.98 -17.81
N MET A 69 20.24 -4.94 -17.07
CA MET A 69 21.04 -6.12 -16.77
C MET A 69 20.68 -6.82 -15.45
N GLY A 70 19.80 -6.23 -14.62
CA GLY A 70 19.40 -6.78 -13.32
C GLY A 70 18.03 -7.48 -13.32
N THR A 71 17.68 -8.07 -12.18
CA THR A 71 16.42 -8.80 -12.01
C THR A 71 15.46 -8.15 -11.02
N ASP A 72 15.78 -6.98 -10.47
CA ASP A 72 14.83 -6.21 -9.65
C ASP A 72 13.77 -5.51 -10.49
N ILE A 73 12.73 -4.99 -9.82
CA ILE A 73 11.60 -4.32 -10.43
C ILE A 73 12.01 -3.14 -11.32
N TYR A 74 13.02 -2.36 -10.94
CA TYR A 74 13.49 -1.21 -11.71
C TYR A 74 14.19 -1.68 -12.98
N CYS A 75 14.99 -2.73 -12.90
CA CYS A 75 15.62 -3.33 -14.08
C CYS A 75 14.60 -3.89 -15.07
N ARG A 76 13.52 -4.51 -14.57
CA ARG A 76 12.50 -5.15 -15.41
C ARG A 76 11.46 -4.19 -15.99
N GLU A 77 11.21 -3.04 -15.35
CA GLU A 77 10.10 -2.15 -15.71
C GLU A 77 10.53 -0.71 -16.05
N TRP A 78 11.63 -0.19 -15.48
CA TRP A 78 12.15 1.16 -15.78
C TRP A 78 13.30 1.13 -16.79
N HIS A 79 14.26 0.24 -16.56
CA HIS A 79 15.55 0.20 -17.25
C HIS A 79 15.57 -0.86 -18.35
N VAL A 80 14.53 -0.94 -19.17
CA VAL A 80 14.28 -2.10 -20.05
C VAL A 80 15.11 -2.17 -21.33
N ASP A 81 15.86 -1.12 -21.69
CA ASP A 81 16.68 -1.09 -22.91
C ASP A 81 18.17 -1.28 -22.58
N PRO A 82 18.72 -2.49 -22.77
CA PRO A 82 20.13 -2.74 -22.53
C PRO A 82 21.03 -2.17 -23.62
N GLU A 83 20.53 -1.70 -24.77
CA GLU A 83 21.35 -1.20 -25.88
C GLU A 83 21.53 0.33 -25.89
N VAL A 84 21.08 1.00 -24.84
CA VAL A 84 21.24 2.45 -24.68
C VAL A 84 22.72 2.86 -24.64
N GLU A 85 23.08 3.88 -25.43
CA GLU A 85 24.46 4.36 -25.54
C GLU A 85 24.91 5.08 -24.26
N LEU A 86 26.05 4.68 -23.70
CA LEU A 86 26.65 5.26 -22.49
C LEU A 86 27.82 6.19 -22.87
N SER A 87 27.78 7.44 -22.41
CA SER A 87 28.86 8.41 -22.67
C SER A 87 28.95 9.47 -21.57
N GLU A 88 30.11 10.10 -21.42
CA GLU A 88 30.21 11.37 -20.70
C GLU A 88 29.68 12.53 -21.55
N ASP A 89 29.67 12.41 -22.87
CA ASP A 89 28.93 13.33 -23.74
C ASP A 89 27.44 12.98 -23.65
N CYS A 90 26.78 13.50 -22.62
CA CYS A 90 25.40 13.13 -22.26
C CYS A 90 24.50 14.34 -21.96
N LEU A 91 24.96 15.58 -22.20
CA LEU A 91 24.23 16.80 -21.85
C LEU A 91 23.22 17.21 -22.93
N TYR A 92 22.19 16.37 -23.06
CA TYR A 92 21.09 16.53 -24.01
C TYR A 92 19.74 16.67 -23.31
N LEU A 93 18.77 17.26 -24.01
CA LEU A 93 17.38 17.33 -23.58
C LEU A 93 16.42 16.91 -24.69
N ASN A 94 15.19 16.61 -24.31
CA ASN A 94 14.13 16.20 -25.22
C ASN A 94 12.88 17.03 -24.99
N ILE A 95 12.10 17.25 -26.05
CA ILE A 95 10.90 18.11 -26.03
C ILE A 95 9.73 17.40 -26.69
N TRP A 96 8.59 17.35 -26.01
CA TRP A 96 7.28 17.02 -26.58
C TRP A 96 6.44 18.29 -26.63
N THR A 97 5.94 18.65 -27.82
CA THR A 97 5.13 19.87 -27.99
C THR A 97 3.87 19.61 -28.81
N PRO A 98 2.69 20.07 -28.33
CA PRO A 98 1.45 20.08 -29.11
C PRO A 98 1.31 21.35 -29.96
N ALA A 99 2.24 22.32 -29.82
CA ALA A 99 2.16 23.57 -30.55
C ALA A 99 2.25 23.31 -32.06
N LYS A 100 1.47 24.04 -32.84
CA LYS A 100 1.49 24.01 -34.30
C LYS A 100 2.39 25.09 -34.88
N ARG A 101 2.63 26.16 -34.11
CA ARG A 101 3.45 27.32 -34.49
C ARG A 101 4.25 27.85 -33.30
N GLU A 102 5.25 28.66 -33.60
CA GLU A 102 6.01 29.39 -32.60
C GLU A 102 5.13 30.44 -31.90
N GLY A 103 5.42 30.75 -30.63
CA GLY A 103 4.75 31.82 -29.89
C GLY A 103 3.33 31.53 -29.38
N GLU A 104 2.89 30.27 -29.31
CA GLU A 104 1.61 29.89 -28.70
C GLU A 104 1.55 30.09 -27.17
N LYS A 105 2.70 30.27 -26.53
CA LYS A 105 2.86 30.54 -25.08
C LYS A 105 2.19 29.46 -24.20
N LEU A 106 2.42 28.20 -24.54
CA LEU A 106 1.94 27.07 -23.75
C LEU A 106 2.75 26.90 -22.45
N PRO A 107 2.15 26.48 -21.33
CA PRO A 107 2.88 26.15 -20.11
C PRO A 107 3.94 25.08 -20.34
N VAL A 108 5.07 25.22 -19.65
CA VAL A 108 6.25 24.37 -19.83
C VAL A 108 6.49 23.54 -18.57
N LEU A 109 6.68 22.23 -18.75
CA LEU A 109 7.18 21.34 -17.71
C LEU A 109 8.64 20.99 -17.99
N VAL A 110 9.53 21.17 -17.01
CA VAL A 110 10.92 20.69 -17.04
C VAL A 110 11.07 19.56 -16.04
N TRP A 111 11.42 18.37 -16.53
CA TRP A 111 11.52 17.12 -15.79
C TRP A 111 12.97 16.73 -15.49
N TYR A 112 13.22 16.40 -14.22
CA TYR A 112 14.46 15.78 -13.73
C TYR A 112 14.16 14.34 -13.26
N PHE A 113 14.82 13.35 -13.87
CA PHE A 113 14.64 11.94 -13.53
C PHE A 113 15.31 11.54 -12.20
N GLY A 114 14.86 10.42 -11.63
CA GLY A 114 15.32 9.84 -10.36
C GLY A 114 16.60 9.01 -10.49
N GLY A 115 16.71 7.94 -9.67
CA GLY A 115 17.87 7.01 -9.71
C GLY A 115 19.00 7.32 -8.71
N GLY A 116 18.67 7.95 -7.58
CA GLY A 116 19.62 8.13 -6.46
C GLY A 116 20.88 8.95 -6.80
N PHE A 117 20.83 9.79 -7.84
CA PHE A 117 21.99 10.48 -8.42
C PHE A 117 23.09 9.55 -8.96
N GLN A 118 22.86 8.23 -9.01
CA GLN A 118 23.83 7.25 -9.50
C GLN A 118 23.42 6.65 -10.84
N TRP A 119 22.11 6.51 -11.05
CA TRP A 119 21.48 5.92 -12.23
C TRP A 119 20.38 6.85 -12.77
N GLY A 120 19.83 6.47 -13.90
CA GLY A 120 18.66 7.08 -14.52
C GLY A 120 18.97 7.82 -15.83
N TYR A 121 17.95 8.05 -16.65
CA TYR A 121 18.10 8.73 -17.95
C TYR A 121 16.79 9.28 -18.52
N THR A 122 16.87 10.21 -19.48
CA THR A 122 15.71 10.98 -19.98
C THR A 122 14.73 10.22 -20.89
N ALA A 123 14.97 8.94 -21.15
CA ALA A 123 14.19 8.10 -22.07
C ALA A 123 13.40 6.98 -21.36
N GLU A 124 13.39 6.96 -20.02
CA GLU A 124 12.59 6.00 -19.25
C GLU A 124 11.09 6.16 -19.57
N MET A 125 10.36 5.04 -19.58
CA MET A 125 9.06 4.93 -20.24
C MET A 125 7.92 5.53 -19.41
N GLU A 126 8.06 5.53 -18.10
CA GLU A 126 7.07 5.98 -17.13
C GLU A 126 6.83 7.47 -17.17
N PHE A 127 7.81 8.30 -17.55
CA PHE A 127 7.63 9.74 -17.71
C PHE A 127 7.60 10.21 -19.17
N ASN A 128 7.11 9.37 -20.07
CA ASN A 128 6.90 9.79 -21.46
C ASN A 128 5.95 11.00 -21.53
N GLY A 129 6.46 12.14 -22.01
CA GLY A 129 5.74 13.43 -21.97
C GLY A 129 4.54 13.56 -22.90
N GLU A 130 4.23 12.56 -23.73
CA GLU A 130 3.25 12.71 -24.81
C GLU A 130 1.81 12.95 -24.30
N GLN A 131 1.39 12.32 -23.21
CA GLN A 131 0.04 12.47 -22.66
C GLN A 131 -0.19 13.81 -21.97
N LEU A 132 0.85 14.37 -21.34
CA LEU A 132 0.84 15.74 -20.85
C LEU A 132 0.85 16.74 -22.01
N ALA A 133 1.59 16.44 -23.09
CA ALA A 133 1.59 17.27 -24.29
C ALA A 133 0.20 17.35 -24.95
N LYS A 134 -0.54 16.23 -25.01
CA LYS A 134 -1.96 16.21 -25.46
C LYS A 134 -2.86 17.14 -24.64
N ARG A 135 -2.48 17.46 -23.40
CA ARG A 135 -3.18 18.39 -22.50
C ARG A 135 -2.74 19.84 -22.67
N GLY A 136 -1.96 20.17 -23.70
CA GLY A 136 -1.57 21.56 -24.00
C GLY A 136 -0.34 22.04 -23.24
N ILE A 137 0.57 21.13 -22.89
CA ILE A 137 1.81 21.43 -22.15
C ILE A 137 3.01 21.15 -23.06
N VAL A 138 4.05 21.96 -22.99
CA VAL A 138 5.35 21.61 -23.57
C VAL A 138 6.17 20.90 -22.51
N VAL A 139 6.50 19.63 -22.74
CA VAL A 139 7.25 18.81 -21.77
C VAL A 139 8.71 18.74 -22.21
N VAL A 140 9.62 18.96 -21.28
CA VAL A 140 11.07 18.90 -21.48
C VAL A 140 11.68 17.93 -20.48
N SER A 141 12.45 16.94 -20.92
CA SER A 141 13.29 16.12 -20.02
C SER A 141 14.76 16.49 -20.18
N VAL A 142 15.46 16.73 -19.06
CA VAL A 142 16.84 17.26 -19.04
C VAL A 142 17.81 16.23 -18.47
N ALA A 143 18.84 15.89 -19.26
CA ALA A 143 19.93 15.02 -18.82
C ALA A 143 20.88 15.74 -17.86
N TYR A 144 21.50 15.00 -16.94
CA TYR A 144 22.52 15.53 -16.04
C TYR A 144 23.55 14.45 -15.68
N ARG A 145 24.78 14.87 -15.34
CA ARG A 145 25.83 13.94 -14.91
C ARG A 145 25.50 13.28 -13.57
N LEU A 146 25.84 12.00 -13.46
CA LEU A 146 25.58 11.16 -12.29
C LEU A 146 26.87 10.77 -11.55
N ASN A 147 26.72 10.16 -10.37
CA ASN A 147 27.77 9.52 -9.59
C ASN A 147 29.05 10.40 -9.43
N CYS A 148 30.24 9.80 -9.48
CA CYS A 148 31.50 10.53 -9.44
C CYS A 148 31.68 11.53 -10.60
N PHE A 149 31.01 11.38 -11.75
CA PHE A 149 31.10 12.36 -12.84
C PHE A 149 30.36 13.66 -12.52
N GLY A 150 29.23 13.57 -11.80
CA GLY A 150 28.38 14.69 -11.43
C GLY A 150 28.67 15.29 -10.05
N PHE A 151 29.20 14.50 -9.12
CA PHE A 151 29.19 14.85 -7.69
C PHE A 151 30.54 14.67 -6.97
N LEU A 152 31.64 14.46 -7.70
CA LEU A 152 32.97 14.49 -7.10
C LEU A 152 33.31 15.91 -6.60
N ALA A 153 33.84 15.99 -5.38
CA ALA A 153 34.54 17.15 -4.84
C ALA A 153 36.00 16.77 -4.55
N HIS A 154 36.96 17.63 -4.89
CA HIS A 154 38.38 17.41 -4.63
C HIS A 154 39.12 18.74 -4.52
N LYS A 155 40.18 18.81 -3.72
CA LYS A 155 40.93 20.07 -3.46
C LYS A 155 41.49 20.71 -4.72
N ASP A 156 41.96 19.90 -5.66
CA ASP A 156 42.45 20.41 -6.96
C ASP A 156 41.33 21.03 -7.81
N ILE A 157 40.10 20.49 -7.72
CA ILE A 157 38.92 21.04 -8.40
C ILE A 157 38.58 22.39 -7.77
N THR A 158 38.50 22.46 -6.44
CA THR A 158 38.25 23.71 -5.70
C THR A 158 39.31 24.77 -6.01
N LYS A 159 40.58 24.37 -6.15
CA LYS A 159 41.67 25.26 -6.53
C LYS A 159 41.53 25.79 -7.97
N GLU A 160 41.09 24.93 -8.90
CA GLU A 160 40.87 25.31 -10.31
C GLU A 160 39.63 26.21 -10.47
N ALA A 161 38.54 25.90 -9.77
CA ALA A 161 37.25 26.58 -9.86
C ALA A 161 36.68 26.89 -8.47
N PRO A 162 37.17 27.95 -7.78
CA PRO A 162 36.80 28.25 -6.39
C PRO A 162 35.32 28.50 -6.14
N THR A 163 34.55 28.89 -7.17
CA THR A 163 33.11 29.16 -7.06
C THR A 163 32.23 28.03 -7.61
N ALA A 164 32.83 26.94 -8.09
CA ALA A 164 32.14 25.74 -8.58
C ALA A 164 32.94 24.48 -8.22
N PRO A 165 33.16 24.20 -6.92
CA PRO A 165 34.05 23.12 -6.47
C PRO A 165 33.44 21.71 -6.59
N ALA A 166 32.11 21.60 -6.80
CA ALA A 166 31.37 20.35 -6.87
C ALA A 166 29.98 20.55 -7.52
N ASN A 167 29.06 19.59 -7.33
CA ASN A 167 27.64 19.68 -7.70
C ASN A 167 27.39 19.87 -9.21
N PHE A 168 28.27 19.35 -10.05
CA PHE A 168 28.20 19.50 -11.50
C PHE A 168 26.91 18.97 -12.11
N GLY A 169 26.37 17.86 -11.59
CA GLY A 169 25.06 17.34 -12.02
C GLY A 169 23.91 18.33 -11.77
N LEU A 170 23.90 19.04 -10.63
CA LEU A 170 22.90 20.08 -10.35
C LEU A 170 23.11 21.32 -11.24
N MET A 171 24.37 21.65 -11.54
CA MET A 171 24.68 22.73 -12.47
C MET A 171 24.26 22.39 -13.91
N ASP A 172 24.35 21.12 -14.32
CA ASP A 172 23.85 20.65 -15.63
C ASP A 172 22.34 20.86 -15.74
N GLN A 173 21.59 20.50 -14.70
CA GLN A 173 20.14 20.76 -14.63
C GLN A 173 19.83 22.26 -14.73
N CYS A 174 20.59 23.10 -14.01
CA CYS A 174 20.45 24.56 -14.08
C CYS A 174 20.78 25.09 -15.49
N ALA A 175 21.81 24.56 -16.16
CA ALA A 175 22.12 24.91 -17.54
C ALA A 175 21.00 24.49 -18.51
N GLY A 176 20.40 23.31 -18.31
CA GLY A 176 19.22 22.87 -19.06
C GLY A 176 18.01 23.77 -18.83
N LEU A 177 17.73 24.18 -17.58
CA LEU A 177 16.65 25.13 -17.26
C LEU A 177 16.86 26.49 -17.94
N ASN A 178 18.09 27.02 -17.92
CA ASN A 178 18.43 28.25 -18.63
C ASN A 178 18.28 28.10 -20.15
N TRP A 179 18.69 26.96 -20.72
CA TRP A 179 18.47 26.67 -22.13
C TRP A 179 16.98 26.67 -22.48
N VAL A 180 16.14 26.05 -21.64
CA VAL A 180 14.68 26.04 -21.81
C VAL A 180 14.15 27.47 -21.81
N HIS A 181 14.49 28.27 -20.80
CA HIS A 181 14.07 29.67 -20.74
C HIS A 181 14.44 30.45 -22.03
N ASP A 182 15.66 30.25 -22.53
CA ASP A 182 16.16 30.99 -23.69
C ASP A 182 15.58 30.52 -25.04
N ASN A 183 15.10 29.27 -25.14
CA ASN A 183 14.75 28.65 -26.43
C ASN A 183 13.33 28.10 -26.55
N ILE A 184 12.60 27.89 -25.44
CA ILE A 184 11.32 27.13 -25.48
C ILE A 184 10.22 27.82 -26.27
N ALA A 185 10.31 29.14 -26.46
CA ALA A 185 9.39 29.91 -27.30
C ALA A 185 9.36 29.42 -28.77
N ALA A 186 10.49 28.93 -29.27
CA ALA A 186 10.62 28.33 -30.60
C ALA A 186 9.79 27.03 -30.74
N PHE A 187 9.58 26.33 -29.62
CA PHE A 187 8.74 25.14 -29.54
C PHE A 187 7.28 25.45 -29.15
N GLY A 188 6.93 26.73 -29.05
CA GLY A 188 5.60 27.22 -28.66
C GLY A 188 5.37 27.33 -27.15
N GLY A 189 6.37 27.04 -26.32
CA GLY A 189 6.30 27.18 -24.87
C GLY A 189 6.39 28.64 -24.39
N ASN A 190 5.96 28.88 -23.16
CA ASN A 190 6.06 30.16 -22.49
C ASN A 190 7.25 30.16 -21.51
N PRO A 191 8.34 30.91 -21.77
CA PRO A 191 9.47 30.98 -20.85
C PRO A 191 9.11 31.63 -19.50
N ASP A 192 8.02 32.40 -19.45
CA ASP A 192 7.52 33.02 -18.21
C ASP A 192 6.58 32.10 -17.40
N GLN A 193 6.32 30.87 -17.87
CA GLN A 193 5.52 29.86 -17.18
C GLN A 193 6.19 28.48 -17.29
N ILE A 194 7.23 28.31 -16.48
CA ILE A 194 7.97 27.06 -16.31
C ILE A 194 7.66 26.46 -14.93
N THR A 195 7.15 25.24 -14.94
CA THR A 195 7.06 24.36 -13.77
C THR A 195 8.21 23.36 -13.82
N ILE A 196 8.96 23.20 -12.74
CA ILE A 196 9.97 22.14 -12.62
C ILE A 196 9.38 20.94 -11.86
N ALA A 197 9.74 19.73 -12.26
CA ALA A 197 9.30 18.52 -11.58
C ALA A 197 10.39 17.45 -11.55
N GLY A 198 10.32 16.57 -10.57
CA GLY A 198 11.18 15.40 -10.53
C GLY A 198 10.76 14.40 -9.47
N GLN A 199 11.30 13.19 -9.59
CA GLN A 199 11.02 12.08 -8.68
C GLN A 199 12.29 11.57 -8.00
N SER A 200 12.21 11.14 -6.73
CA SER A 200 13.37 10.64 -5.97
C SER A 200 14.53 11.66 -5.96
N ALA A 201 15.72 11.28 -6.42
CA ALA A 201 16.85 12.19 -6.66
C ALA A 201 16.50 13.37 -7.58
N GLY A 202 15.61 13.20 -8.56
CA GLY A 202 15.07 14.29 -9.37
C GLY A 202 14.16 15.22 -8.57
N GLY A 203 13.41 14.71 -7.59
CA GLY A 203 12.64 15.54 -6.66
C GLY A 203 13.55 16.29 -5.67
N SER A 204 14.61 15.64 -5.19
CA SER A 204 15.69 16.30 -4.45
C SER A 204 16.37 17.39 -5.30
N SER A 205 16.55 17.13 -6.60
CA SER A 205 17.04 18.13 -7.55
C SER A 205 16.12 19.34 -7.62
N VAL A 206 14.79 19.16 -7.67
CA VAL A 206 13.82 20.26 -7.59
C VAL A 206 14.02 21.10 -6.33
N MET A 207 14.24 20.48 -5.17
CA MET A 207 14.54 21.21 -3.91
C MET A 207 15.81 22.06 -4.04
N HIS A 208 16.88 21.48 -4.58
CA HIS A 208 18.12 22.24 -4.82
C HIS A 208 17.91 23.41 -5.79
N GLN A 209 17.20 23.19 -6.90
CA GLN A 209 16.91 24.25 -7.88
C GLN A 209 16.03 25.36 -7.29
N LEU A 210 15.06 25.04 -6.43
CA LEU A 210 14.22 26.02 -5.72
C LEU A 210 15.01 26.89 -4.75
N THR A 211 16.01 26.32 -4.08
CA THR A 211 16.84 27.03 -3.09
C THR A 211 18.05 27.74 -3.69
N HIS A 212 18.31 27.53 -4.98
CA HIS A 212 19.34 28.25 -5.71
C HIS A 212 18.84 29.64 -6.12
N LYS A 213 19.46 30.71 -5.57
CA LYS A 213 19.05 32.10 -5.79
C LYS A 213 19.00 32.52 -7.27
N GLY A 214 19.81 31.90 -8.12
CA GLY A 214 19.82 32.18 -9.57
C GLY A 214 18.51 31.81 -10.28
N ASN A 215 17.69 30.93 -9.69
CA ASN A 215 16.53 30.35 -10.36
C ASN A 215 15.18 30.96 -9.96
N GLU A 216 15.13 31.81 -8.93
CA GLU A 216 13.88 32.31 -8.32
C GLU A 216 12.91 32.91 -9.34
N LYS A 217 13.44 33.59 -10.37
CA LYS A 217 12.63 34.24 -11.40
C LYS A 217 12.19 33.30 -12.52
N LEU A 218 12.90 32.19 -12.72
CA LEU A 218 12.67 31.22 -13.80
C LEU A 218 11.53 30.27 -13.47
N ILE A 219 11.38 29.90 -12.19
CA ILE A 219 10.41 28.89 -11.75
C ILE A 219 9.07 29.56 -11.41
N LYS A 220 7.96 28.94 -11.79
CA LYS A 220 6.57 29.36 -11.47
C LYS A 220 5.73 28.31 -10.76
N GLY A 221 6.23 27.08 -10.68
CA GLY A 221 5.63 25.97 -9.94
C GLY A 221 6.65 24.86 -9.76
N ALA A 222 6.46 24.01 -8.75
CA ALA A 222 7.33 22.87 -8.50
C ALA A 222 6.55 21.60 -8.13
N ALA A 223 6.94 20.45 -8.68
CA ALA A 223 6.41 19.15 -8.32
C ALA A 223 7.52 18.21 -7.81
N ILE A 224 7.33 17.63 -6.64
CA ILE A 224 8.35 16.86 -5.91
C ILE A 224 7.75 15.49 -5.54
N PHE A 225 7.94 14.52 -6.43
CA PHE A 225 7.41 13.16 -6.24
C PHE A 225 8.42 12.33 -5.46
N SER A 226 8.07 11.89 -4.25
CA SER A 226 8.95 11.10 -3.36
C SER A 226 10.38 11.63 -3.22
N GLY A 227 10.56 12.96 -3.22
CA GLY A 227 11.89 13.59 -3.32
C GLY A 227 12.37 14.33 -2.08
N ILE A 228 11.49 14.53 -1.10
CA ILE A 228 11.82 15.08 0.22
C ILE A 228 12.05 13.88 1.15
N ILE A 229 13.30 13.45 1.28
CA ILE A 229 13.66 12.24 2.02
C ILE A 229 14.60 12.60 3.17
N ARG A 230 14.17 12.31 4.40
CA ARG A 230 14.95 12.37 5.64
C ARG A 230 14.63 11.13 6.45
N LEU A 231 15.63 10.59 7.13
CA LEU A 231 15.38 9.54 8.14
C LEU A 231 14.86 10.14 9.44
N ALA A 232 14.11 9.33 10.19
CA ALA A 232 13.51 9.76 11.46
C ALA A 232 14.56 10.12 12.53
N ASP A 233 15.70 9.41 12.60
CA ASP A 233 16.84 9.79 13.44
C ASP A 233 17.87 10.60 12.62
N PRO A 234 18.10 11.89 12.95
CA PRO A 234 19.09 12.72 12.27
C PRO A 234 20.53 12.20 12.31
N LYS A 235 20.89 11.30 13.23
CA LYS A 235 22.23 10.71 13.31
C LYS A 235 22.47 9.67 12.22
N ASP A 236 21.40 9.00 11.79
CA ASP A 236 21.44 7.94 10.79
C ASP A 236 21.09 8.48 9.39
N ASP A 237 20.66 9.75 9.29
CA ASP A 237 20.17 10.39 8.07
C ASP A 237 21.26 10.57 6.99
N ILE A 238 21.43 9.53 6.18
CA ILE A 238 22.32 9.51 5.01
C ILE A 238 21.90 10.48 3.90
N PHE A 239 20.66 11.00 3.93
CA PHE A 239 20.16 11.94 2.93
C PHE A 239 20.52 13.39 3.25
N LYS A 240 21.17 13.64 4.40
CA LYS A 240 21.70 14.95 4.74
C LYS A 240 22.97 15.25 3.93
N PRO A 241 23.01 16.34 3.15
CA PRO A 241 24.18 16.67 2.33
C PRO A 241 25.44 16.92 3.17
N LEU A 242 26.56 16.34 2.75
CA LEU A 242 27.88 16.58 3.36
C LEU A 242 28.32 18.03 3.19
N ASP A 243 29.21 18.49 4.06
CA ASP A 243 29.96 19.72 3.85
C ASP A 243 31.12 19.51 2.85
N LEU A 244 31.56 20.59 2.20
CA LEU A 244 32.63 20.55 1.20
C LEU A 244 33.93 19.89 1.70
N THR A 245 34.30 20.12 2.96
CA THR A 245 35.57 19.58 3.49
C THR A 245 35.53 18.05 3.54
N LYS A 246 34.46 17.46 4.06
CA LYS A 246 34.29 15.99 4.09
C LYS A 246 34.18 15.39 2.69
N ALA A 247 33.52 16.10 1.77
CA ALA A 247 33.41 15.66 0.40
C ALA A 247 34.77 15.64 -0.32
N GLU A 248 35.61 16.66 -0.09
CA GLU A 248 36.99 16.69 -0.58
C GLU A 248 37.86 15.57 0.03
N GLU A 249 37.70 15.26 1.32
CA GLU A 249 38.39 14.12 1.94
C GLU A 249 37.99 12.78 1.31
N LEU A 250 36.72 12.63 0.92
CA LEU A 250 36.25 11.46 0.18
C LEU A 250 36.84 11.42 -1.23
N GLY A 251 36.91 12.57 -1.90
CA GLY A 251 37.57 12.72 -3.20
C GLY A 251 39.06 12.37 -3.15
N ASP A 252 39.79 12.82 -2.12
CA ASP A 252 41.21 12.50 -1.91
C ASP A 252 41.41 10.97 -1.81
N LYS A 253 40.52 10.28 -1.07
CA LYS A 253 40.54 8.81 -0.97
C LYS A 253 40.23 8.15 -2.30
N PHE A 254 39.31 8.70 -3.09
CA PHE A 254 38.96 8.19 -4.41
C PHE A 254 40.12 8.34 -5.41
N PHE A 255 40.77 9.50 -5.46
CA PHE A 255 41.96 9.68 -6.32
C PHE A 255 43.09 8.73 -5.93
N LYS A 256 43.31 8.56 -4.62
CA LYS A 256 44.27 7.56 -4.13
C LYS A 256 43.92 6.13 -4.53
N SER A 257 42.63 5.76 -4.54
CA SER A 257 42.20 4.41 -4.94
C SER A 257 42.33 4.16 -6.45
N LEU A 258 42.25 5.22 -7.26
CA LEU A 258 42.55 5.18 -8.70
C LEU A 258 44.06 5.17 -9.01
N GLY A 259 44.92 5.46 -8.02
CA GLY A 259 46.37 5.55 -8.20
C GLY A 259 46.83 6.81 -8.95
N VAL A 260 46.01 7.86 -8.97
CA VAL A 260 46.32 9.17 -9.58
C VAL A 260 46.71 10.17 -8.50
N LYS A 261 47.62 11.09 -8.82
CA LYS A 261 48.14 12.06 -7.83
C LYS A 261 47.38 13.39 -7.79
N ASP A 262 46.74 13.75 -8.89
CA ASP A 262 46.11 15.06 -9.10
C ASP A 262 44.99 14.99 -10.14
N LEU A 263 44.26 16.11 -10.27
CA LEU A 263 43.17 16.27 -11.24
C LEU A 263 43.59 16.07 -12.70
N GLU A 264 44.83 16.43 -13.05
CA GLU A 264 45.33 16.31 -14.43
C GLU A 264 45.51 14.84 -14.82
N GLU A 265 46.06 14.01 -13.93
CA GLU A 265 46.15 12.56 -14.14
C GLU A 265 44.77 11.89 -14.14
N ALA A 266 43.89 12.31 -13.23
CA ALA A 266 42.52 11.77 -13.14
C ALA A 266 41.69 12.02 -14.43
N ARG A 267 41.83 13.18 -15.06
CA ARG A 267 41.16 13.51 -16.34
C ARG A 267 41.66 12.71 -17.54
N LYS A 268 42.86 12.11 -17.48
CA LYS A 268 43.42 11.29 -18.55
C LYS A 268 42.88 9.85 -18.58
N LEU A 269 42.26 9.40 -17.50
CA LEU A 269 41.61 8.08 -17.45
C LEU A 269 40.38 8.03 -18.37
N SER A 270 40.12 6.88 -18.97
CA SER A 270 38.86 6.66 -19.69
C SER A 270 37.66 6.69 -18.73
N SER A 271 36.47 7.00 -19.25
CA SER A 271 35.22 6.97 -18.47
C SER A 271 35.01 5.61 -17.80
N LYS A 272 35.37 4.52 -18.50
CA LYS A 272 35.32 3.17 -17.96
C LYS A 272 36.25 2.96 -16.78
N GLU A 273 37.51 3.40 -16.87
CA GLU A 273 38.48 3.25 -15.78
C GLU A 273 38.04 4.02 -14.52
N VAL A 274 37.52 5.24 -14.69
CA VAL A 274 36.98 6.06 -13.60
C VAL A 274 35.77 5.38 -12.97
N PHE A 275 34.80 4.94 -13.77
CA PHE A 275 33.57 4.34 -13.27
C PHE A 275 33.80 2.98 -12.61
N ASP A 276 34.59 2.09 -13.23
CA ASP A 276 34.95 0.80 -12.63
C ASP A 276 35.72 1.02 -11.31
N GLY A 277 36.58 2.04 -11.25
CA GLY A 277 37.25 2.46 -10.03
C GLY A 277 36.29 2.97 -8.96
N TYR A 278 35.29 3.76 -9.34
CA TYR A 278 34.25 4.24 -8.45
C TYR A 278 33.40 3.09 -7.90
N ASN A 279 32.97 2.15 -8.75
CA ASN A 279 32.21 0.98 -8.32
C ASN A 279 32.96 0.09 -7.32
N ARG A 280 34.29 -0.02 -7.44
CA ARG A 280 35.13 -0.66 -6.41
C ARG A 280 35.22 0.18 -5.14
N PHE A 281 35.41 1.49 -5.26
CA PHE A 281 35.56 2.40 -4.13
C PHE A 281 34.33 2.42 -3.21
N VAL A 282 33.12 2.42 -3.78
CA VAL A 282 31.85 2.50 -3.03
C VAL A 282 31.45 1.20 -2.34
N GLN A 283 32.21 0.11 -2.49
CA GLN A 283 32.02 -1.10 -1.68
C GLN A 283 32.46 -0.90 -0.23
N GLU A 284 33.39 0.04 0.01
CA GLU A 284 33.98 0.29 1.33
C GLU A 284 33.80 1.74 1.80
N ASN A 285 33.23 2.61 0.95
CA ASN A 285 33.10 4.04 1.21
C ASN A 285 31.71 4.54 0.78
N PRO A 286 31.24 5.67 1.34
CA PRO A 286 29.99 6.29 0.90
C PRO A 286 30.00 6.66 -0.59
N ARG A 287 28.83 6.60 -1.22
CA ARG A 287 28.60 7.12 -2.57
C ARG A 287 28.68 8.66 -2.57
N MET A 288 28.94 9.24 -3.74
CA MET A 288 29.00 10.68 -3.95
C MET A 288 27.60 11.22 -4.34
N PHE A 289 27.17 12.26 -3.64
CA PHE A 289 25.85 12.89 -3.70
C PHE A 289 26.00 14.42 -3.75
N PRO A 290 24.91 15.20 -3.96
CA PRO A 290 24.95 16.64 -3.73
C PRO A 290 25.50 17.02 -2.35
N ILE A 291 26.26 18.11 -2.29
CA ILE A 291 26.92 18.61 -1.08
C ILE A 291 26.61 20.09 -0.82
N GLN A 292 26.81 20.54 0.42
CA GLN A 292 26.81 21.95 0.80
C GLN A 292 28.16 22.56 0.41
N ASP A 293 28.21 23.13 -0.80
CA ASP A 293 29.42 23.76 -1.36
C ASP A 293 29.54 25.26 -1.02
N GLY A 294 28.47 25.87 -0.48
CA GLY A 294 28.43 27.30 -0.17
C GLY A 294 28.22 28.20 -1.39
N PHE A 295 28.04 27.62 -2.59
CA PHE A 295 27.87 28.35 -3.85
C PHE A 295 26.56 27.95 -4.53
N PHE A 296 26.52 26.78 -5.19
CA PHE A 296 25.28 26.31 -5.79
C PHE A 296 24.29 25.89 -4.70
N CYS A 297 24.79 25.17 -3.70
CA CYS A 297 24.08 24.74 -2.50
C CYS A 297 24.63 25.50 -1.28
N GLU A 298 24.03 26.66 -0.98
CA GLU A 298 24.42 27.49 0.17
C GLU A 298 24.16 26.83 1.53
N GLY A 299 23.32 25.79 1.57
CA GLY A 299 23.00 25.02 2.77
C GLY A 299 22.15 23.80 2.46
N ASP A 300 21.56 23.20 3.50
CA ASP A 300 20.61 22.10 3.34
C ASP A 300 19.32 22.59 2.65
N PRO A 301 18.98 22.10 1.45
CA PRO A 301 17.81 22.57 0.70
C PRO A 301 16.49 22.31 1.43
N VAL A 302 16.40 21.25 2.25
CA VAL A 302 15.19 20.95 3.03
C VAL A 302 14.98 22.01 4.11
N GLN A 303 16.05 22.37 4.82
CA GLN A 303 16.00 23.44 5.84
C GLN A 303 15.72 24.80 5.20
N LEU A 304 16.38 25.12 4.09
CA LEU A 304 16.15 26.38 3.38
C LEU A 304 14.70 26.49 2.88
N PHE A 305 14.10 25.39 2.41
CA PHE A 305 12.69 25.37 2.01
C PHE A 305 11.74 25.57 3.20
N MET A 306 11.98 24.92 4.34
CA MET A 306 11.20 25.15 5.57
C MET A 306 11.28 26.60 6.02
N ASP A 307 12.48 27.20 5.98
CA ASP A 307 12.73 28.61 6.29
C ASP A 307 12.18 29.59 5.23
N ARG A 308 11.60 29.08 4.12
CA ARG A 308 11.15 29.85 2.95
C ARG A 308 12.26 30.69 2.29
N LYS A 309 13.51 30.24 2.39
CA LYS A 309 14.67 30.76 1.63
C LYS A 309 14.78 30.04 0.29
N CYS A 310 13.72 30.09 -0.51
CA CYS A 310 13.59 29.45 -1.80
C CYS A 310 12.67 30.26 -2.72
N ALA A 311 12.55 29.87 -3.99
CA ALA A 311 11.58 30.46 -4.90
C ALA A 311 10.15 30.38 -4.31
N ASP A 312 9.42 31.50 -4.40
CA ASP A 312 8.06 31.64 -3.85
C ASP A 312 7.01 31.24 -4.90
N VAL A 313 6.79 29.93 -5.01
CA VAL A 313 5.94 29.30 -6.03
C VAL A 313 5.09 28.18 -5.44
N PRO A 314 3.90 27.88 -6.02
CA PRO A 314 3.11 26.71 -5.66
C PRO A 314 3.92 25.41 -5.76
N VAL A 315 3.71 24.51 -4.80
CA VAL A 315 4.39 23.21 -4.75
C VAL A 315 3.39 22.08 -4.58
N ILE A 316 3.52 21.03 -5.40
CA ILE A 316 2.89 19.73 -5.18
C ILE A 316 3.97 18.73 -4.75
N ALA A 317 3.72 17.95 -3.69
CA ALA A 317 4.62 16.89 -3.27
C ALA A 317 3.84 15.73 -2.67
N GLY A 318 4.44 14.55 -2.63
CA GLY A 318 3.78 13.37 -2.07
C GLY A 318 4.66 12.14 -2.06
N ASN A 319 4.06 11.03 -1.70
CA ASN A 319 4.72 9.75 -1.54
C ASN A 319 3.82 8.60 -2.02
N THR A 320 4.44 7.48 -2.33
CA THR A 320 3.77 6.18 -2.41
C THR A 320 3.70 5.56 -1.02
N THR A 321 2.79 4.63 -0.76
CA THR A 321 2.52 4.16 0.62
C THR A 321 3.57 3.19 1.13
N ASP A 322 4.15 2.36 0.24
CA ASP A 322 5.08 1.29 0.61
C ASP A 322 6.57 1.65 0.41
N GLU A 323 6.91 2.92 0.23
CA GLU A 323 8.30 3.37 0.05
C GLU A 323 9.01 3.77 1.36
N PHE A 324 10.30 3.40 1.45
CA PHE A 324 11.21 3.80 2.55
C PHE A 324 10.60 3.66 3.96
N SER A 325 9.83 2.57 4.16
CA SER A 325 9.21 2.24 5.43
C SER A 325 10.20 1.60 6.39
N MET A 326 10.36 2.19 7.58
CA MET A 326 11.22 1.66 8.65
C MET A 326 10.42 1.67 9.96
N ALA A 327 10.31 0.51 10.62
CA ALA A 327 9.48 0.33 11.83
C ALA A 327 8.02 0.82 11.67
N GLY A 328 7.41 0.54 10.50
CA GLY A 328 6.04 0.94 10.16
C GLY A 328 5.83 2.43 9.88
N VAL A 329 6.91 3.20 9.73
CA VAL A 329 6.88 4.64 9.44
C VAL A 329 7.40 4.88 8.01
N ASN A 330 6.55 5.43 7.14
CA ASN A 330 6.98 5.90 5.83
C ASN A 330 7.80 7.20 5.99
N SER A 331 9.09 7.14 5.68
CA SER A 331 10.03 8.25 5.92
C SER A 331 9.80 9.43 4.99
N VAL A 332 9.36 9.17 3.75
CA VAL A 332 9.08 10.22 2.75
C VAL A 332 7.84 11.02 3.15
N GLU A 333 6.77 10.33 3.51
CA GLU A 333 5.54 10.96 4.00
C GLU A 333 5.81 11.84 5.22
N LEU A 334 6.52 11.30 6.22
CA LEU A 334 6.89 12.04 7.42
C LEU A 334 7.66 13.31 7.06
N SER A 335 8.62 13.20 6.14
CA SER A 335 9.45 14.31 5.67
C SER A 335 8.63 15.38 4.97
N VAL A 336 7.79 15.00 3.99
CA VAL A 336 6.95 15.95 3.24
C VAL A 336 6.00 16.69 4.18
N LYS A 337 5.29 15.96 5.05
CA LYS A 337 4.33 16.54 6.00
C LYS A 337 5.01 17.50 6.98
N THR A 338 6.17 17.12 7.53
CA THR A 338 6.95 17.97 8.43
C THR A 338 7.40 19.26 7.73
N VAL A 339 7.91 19.13 6.51
CA VAL A 339 8.41 20.27 5.72
C VAL A 339 7.28 21.21 5.32
N PHE A 340 6.14 20.68 4.87
CA PHE A 340 4.97 21.48 4.51
C PHE A 340 4.33 22.15 5.73
N GLU A 341 4.29 21.47 6.87
CA GLU A 341 3.82 22.08 8.12
C GLU A 341 4.69 23.27 8.51
N ALA A 342 6.02 23.12 8.51
CA ALA A 342 6.94 24.21 8.85
C ALA A 342 6.87 25.35 7.81
N ALA A 343 6.91 25.03 6.52
CA ALA A 343 6.87 26.01 5.43
C ALA A 343 5.56 26.80 5.42
N SER A 344 4.41 26.14 5.63
CA SER A 344 3.09 26.80 5.66
C SER A 344 2.91 27.72 6.88
N LYS A 345 3.57 27.43 8.02
CA LYS A 345 3.61 28.35 9.16
C LYS A 345 4.45 29.59 8.86
N ASN A 346 5.56 29.42 8.16
CA ASN A 346 6.49 30.50 7.83
C ASN A 346 5.99 31.40 6.69
N GLU A 347 5.21 30.86 5.74
CA GLU A 347 4.54 31.65 4.69
C GLU A 347 3.11 31.15 4.41
N PRO A 348 2.10 31.62 5.17
CA PRO A 348 0.73 31.13 5.09
C PRO A 348 0.00 31.41 3.77
N SER A 349 0.49 32.35 2.96
CA SER A 349 -0.08 32.68 1.65
C SER A 349 0.31 31.67 0.57
N GLN A 350 1.41 30.94 0.79
CA GLN A 350 1.93 29.96 -0.16
C GLN A 350 1.04 28.70 -0.20
N LYS A 351 0.79 28.22 -1.41
CA LYS A 351 0.05 26.98 -1.65
C LYS A 351 1.00 25.78 -1.72
N PHE A 352 0.77 24.82 -0.83
CA PHE A 352 1.40 23.49 -0.85
C PHE A 352 0.31 22.44 -1.05
N PHE A 353 0.48 21.49 -1.95
CA PHE A 353 -0.50 20.43 -2.22
C PHE A 353 0.15 19.08 -1.93
N TYR A 354 -0.38 18.36 -0.94
CA TYR A 354 0.14 17.05 -0.56
C TYR A 354 -0.74 15.93 -1.12
N TYR A 355 -0.12 14.88 -1.66
CA TYR A 355 -0.80 13.63 -2.02
C TYR A 355 -0.15 12.39 -1.39
N ARG A 356 -0.97 11.35 -1.25
CA ARG A 356 -0.54 10.00 -0.93
C ARG A 356 -1.05 9.05 -2.00
N PHE A 357 -0.16 8.23 -2.55
CA PHE A 357 -0.50 7.25 -3.58
C PHE A 357 -0.57 5.85 -2.96
N ASP A 358 -1.77 5.26 -2.98
CA ASP A 358 -2.09 3.97 -2.35
C ASP A 358 -3.09 3.12 -3.17
N PRO A 359 -3.07 3.10 -4.52
CA PRO A 359 -3.89 2.16 -5.26
C PRO A 359 -3.29 0.76 -5.26
N GLU A 360 -4.14 -0.22 -5.54
CA GLU A 360 -3.76 -1.58 -5.91
C GLU A 360 -2.81 -1.54 -7.10
N ILE A 361 -1.63 -2.15 -6.97
CA ILE A 361 -0.69 -2.35 -8.08
C ILE A 361 -0.67 -3.84 -8.41
N PRO A 362 -1.09 -4.27 -9.61
CA PRO A 362 -1.01 -5.66 -9.97
C PRO A 362 0.46 -6.10 -10.10
N GLY A 363 0.75 -7.34 -9.70
CA GLY A 363 2.04 -7.99 -9.97
C GLY A 363 2.42 -7.96 -11.45
N ASP A 364 3.71 -7.92 -11.76
CA ASP A 364 4.23 -7.91 -13.14
C ASP A 364 4.26 -9.31 -13.77
N GLY A 365 3.73 -10.31 -13.07
CA GLY A 365 3.72 -11.71 -13.50
C GLY A 365 5.04 -12.44 -13.23
N TYR A 366 6.02 -11.80 -12.60
CA TYR A 366 7.27 -12.45 -12.22
C TYR A 366 7.04 -13.42 -11.05
N LYS A 367 7.68 -14.60 -11.09
CA LYS A 367 7.51 -15.64 -10.06
C LYS A 367 7.91 -15.12 -8.69
N GLY A 368 6.95 -15.11 -7.75
CA GLY A 368 7.16 -14.64 -6.38
C GLY A 368 6.74 -13.19 -6.14
N GLU A 369 6.18 -12.49 -7.13
CA GLU A 369 5.77 -11.08 -7.02
C GLU A 369 4.30 -10.90 -7.47
N SER A 370 3.36 -11.37 -6.65
CA SER A 370 1.91 -11.29 -6.93
C SER A 370 1.34 -9.88 -6.70
N TYR A 371 1.90 -9.11 -5.77
CA TYR A 371 1.53 -7.72 -5.50
C TYR A 371 2.76 -6.95 -4.96
N PRO A 372 3.33 -5.99 -5.70
CA PRO A 372 4.57 -5.29 -5.31
C PRO A 372 4.33 -4.17 -4.27
N GLY A 373 3.07 -3.95 -3.85
CA GLY A 373 2.67 -2.74 -3.14
C GLY A 373 2.78 -1.48 -4.01
N THR A 374 2.60 -0.34 -3.37
CA THR A 374 2.87 0.98 -3.96
C THR A 374 4.33 1.35 -3.74
N PHE A 375 5.20 0.63 -4.44
CA PHE A 375 6.64 0.80 -4.34
C PHE A 375 7.10 2.18 -4.85
N HIS A 376 8.29 2.59 -4.41
CA HIS A 376 8.88 3.88 -4.78
C HIS A 376 8.91 4.07 -6.30
N SER A 377 8.34 5.20 -6.78
CA SER A 377 8.20 5.64 -8.19
C SER A 377 7.04 5.08 -9.03
N CYS A 378 6.21 4.18 -8.50
CA CYS A 378 5.12 3.59 -9.29
C CYS A 378 4.01 4.60 -9.67
N ASP A 379 3.91 5.73 -8.95
CA ASP A 379 2.97 6.82 -9.22
C ASP A 379 3.28 7.61 -10.51
N LEU A 380 4.50 7.49 -11.04
CA LEU A 380 4.91 8.14 -12.29
C LEU A 380 4.09 7.68 -13.49
N TRP A 381 3.80 6.38 -13.58
CA TRP A 381 2.93 5.82 -14.62
C TRP A 381 1.56 6.52 -14.68
N PHE A 382 1.08 6.99 -13.52
CA PHE A 382 -0.22 7.62 -13.36
C PHE A 382 -0.16 9.13 -13.65
N PHE A 383 0.82 9.85 -13.09
CA PHE A 383 0.97 11.29 -13.34
C PHE A 383 1.29 11.63 -14.81
N PHE A 384 2.04 10.77 -15.48
CA PHE A 384 2.32 10.90 -16.91
C PHE A 384 1.31 10.17 -17.80
N GLY A 385 0.37 9.39 -17.23
CA GLY A 385 -0.67 8.69 -17.98
C GLY A 385 -0.12 7.65 -18.96
N SER A 386 1.01 7.02 -18.62
CA SER A 386 1.85 6.15 -19.47
C SER A 386 1.66 4.67 -19.16
N LEU A 387 0.61 4.28 -18.43
CA LEU A 387 0.30 2.88 -18.08
C LEU A 387 0.25 1.94 -19.29
N ASP A 388 -0.08 2.45 -20.48
CA ASP A 388 -0.09 1.70 -21.75
C ASP A 388 1.29 1.16 -22.16
N LYS A 389 2.35 1.70 -21.55
CA LYS A 389 3.74 1.30 -21.77
C LYS A 389 4.27 0.35 -20.69
N CYS A 390 3.53 0.15 -19.61
CA CYS A 390 3.88 -0.78 -18.55
C CYS A 390 3.41 -2.20 -18.91
N THR A 391 4.20 -3.21 -18.54
CA THR A 391 3.89 -4.63 -18.80
C THR A 391 2.91 -5.24 -17.80
N ARG A 392 2.59 -4.53 -16.71
CA ARG A 392 1.68 -4.98 -15.67
C ARG A 392 0.24 -5.09 -16.19
N PRO A 393 -0.57 -6.04 -15.68
CA PRO A 393 -1.94 -6.27 -16.13
C PRO A 393 -2.93 -5.26 -15.51
N TYR A 394 -2.68 -3.96 -15.73
CA TYR A 394 -3.59 -2.91 -15.27
C TYR A 394 -4.97 -3.03 -15.93
N THR A 395 -6.02 -2.86 -15.14
CA THR A 395 -7.42 -2.87 -15.58
C THR A 395 -8.02 -1.45 -15.62
N GLY A 396 -9.23 -1.30 -16.18
CA GLY A 396 -9.89 0.00 -16.41
C GLY A 396 -9.89 0.97 -15.23
N LYS A 397 -10.06 0.48 -13.99
CA LYS A 397 -9.99 1.28 -12.76
C LYS A 397 -8.67 2.05 -12.61
N HIS A 398 -7.55 1.45 -13.01
CA HIS A 398 -6.22 2.08 -12.94
C HIS A 398 -6.04 3.15 -14.02
N PHE A 399 -6.54 2.91 -15.24
CA PHE A 399 -6.50 3.90 -16.32
C PHE A 399 -7.35 5.13 -16.00
N ASP A 400 -8.50 4.94 -15.34
CA ASP A 400 -9.34 6.05 -14.88
C ASP A 400 -8.65 6.86 -13.77
N LEU A 401 -7.94 6.19 -12.85
CA LEU A 401 -7.11 6.88 -11.86
C LEU A 401 -5.96 7.66 -12.51
N ALA A 402 -5.23 7.05 -13.44
CA ALA A 402 -4.14 7.71 -14.16
C ALA A 402 -4.62 8.94 -14.93
N ARG A 403 -5.82 8.87 -15.52
CA ARG A 403 -6.45 10.04 -16.16
C ARG A 403 -6.66 11.18 -15.16
N GLN A 404 -7.22 10.89 -13.99
CA GLN A 404 -7.45 11.90 -12.93
C GLN A 404 -6.14 12.53 -12.47
N MET A 405 -5.12 11.70 -12.16
CA MET A 405 -3.81 12.18 -11.69
C MET A 405 -3.09 13.02 -12.75
N CYS A 406 -3.10 12.58 -14.01
CA CYS A 406 -2.53 13.32 -15.12
C CYS A 406 -3.25 14.66 -15.35
N ASP A 407 -4.57 14.71 -15.16
CA ASP A 407 -5.35 15.95 -15.25
C ASP A 407 -5.02 16.92 -14.10
N TYR A 408 -4.93 16.45 -12.85
CA TYR A 408 -4.50 17.28 -11.72
C TYR A 408 -3.11 17.88 -11.96
N PHE A 409 -2.17 17.07 -12.43
CA PHE A 409 -0.81 17.54 -12.68
C PHE A 409 -0.77 18.53 -13.85
N ALA A 410 -1.52 18.27 -14.92
CA ALA A 410 -1.63 19.19 -16.04
C ALA A 410 -2.24 20.55 -15.63
N ASN A 411 -3.28 20.54 -14.78
CA ASN A 411 -3.85 21.77 -14.23
C ASN A 411 -2.84 22.53 -13.39
N PHE A 412 -2.14 21.84 -12.49
CA PHE A 412 -1.09 22.44 -11.67
C PHE A 412 0.01 23.10 -12.51
N ILE A 413 0.48 22.45 -13.57
CA ILE A 413 1.49 23.03 -14.49
C ILE A 413 0.96 24.30 -15.17
N LYS A 414 -0.34 24.37 -15.47
CA LYS A 414 -0.96 25.52 -16.14
C LYS A 414 -1.20 26.70 -15.21
N THR A 415 -1.66 26.44 -13.98
CA THR A 415 -2.28 27.45 -13.11
C THR A 415 -1.60 27.60 -11.75
N GLY A 416 -0.72 26.66 -11.36
CA GLY A 416 -0.22 26.53 -9.99
C GLY A 416 -1.24 25.97 -9.01
N ASP A 417 -2.37 25.46 -9.51
CA ASP A 417 -3.46 24.86 -8.73
C ASP A 417 -3.91 23.56 -9.42
N PRO A 418 -3.93 22.40 -8.75
CA PRO A 418 -4.31 21.14 -9.38
C PRO A 418 -5.81 21.09 -9.77
N ASN A 419 -6.64 21.98 -9.20
CA ASN A 419 -8.06 22.03 -9.52
C ASN A 419 -8.33 22.67 -10.88
N ASN A 420 -9.43 22.25 -11.52
CA ASN A 420 -9.88 22.85 -12.77
C ASN A 420 -10.36 24.30 -12.54
N ASP A 421 -9.98 25.21 -13.44
CA ASP A 421 -10.36 26.64 -13.44
C ASP A 421 -11.71 26.91 -14.13
N GLY A 422 -12.47 25.85 -14.46
CA GLY A 422 -13.70 25.97 -15.25
C GLY A 422 -13.45 26.19 -16.75
N GLY A 423 -12.19 26.12 -17.19
CA GLY A 423 -11.79 26.14 -18.58
C GLY A 423 -12.07 24.81 -19.28
N ASN A 424 -12.58 24.89 -20.51
CA ASN A 424 -12.95 23.76 -21.36
C ASN A 424 -11.71 23.02 -21.93
N ALA A 425 -10.69 22.75 -21.10
CA ALA A 425 -9.60 21.84 -21.45
C ALA A 425 -10.12 20.41 -21.30
N GLY A 426 -10.55 19.85 -22.43
CA GLY A 426 -11.29 18.60 -22.49
C GLY A 426 -10.59 17.44 -21.77
N LEU A 427 -11.32 16.79 -20.87
CA LEU A 427 -11.21 15.36 -20.66
C LEU A 427 -11.14 14.69 -22.05
N LEU A 428 -10.07 13.96 -22.35
CA LEU A 428 -10.05 13.07 -23.51
C LEU A 428 -11.27 12.13 -23.39
N ARG A 429 -12.08 12.05 -24.45
CA ARG A 429 -13.25 11.15 -24.49
C ARG A 429 -12.78 9.71 -24.32
N SER A 430 -13.53 8.89 -23.57
CA SER A 430 -13.24 7.44 -23.45
C SER A 430 -13.09 6.77 -24.82
N GLU A 431 -13.91 7.16 -25.81
CA GLU A 431 -13.86 6.65 -27.19
C GLU A 431 -12.50 6.86 -27.91
N GLU A 432 -11.73 7.90 -27.59
CA GLU A 432 -10.38 8.11 -28.18
C GLU A 432 -9.32 7.23 -27.51
N TYR A 433 -9.55 6.80 -26.26
CA TYR A 433 -8.68 5.88 -25.52
C TYR A 433 -8.98 4.41 -25.91
N ASP A 434 -10.26 4.07 -26.11
CA ASP A 434 -10.70 2.73 -26.53
C ASP A 434 -10.20 2.34 -27.94
N ASN A 435 -10.00 3.33 -28.82
CA ASN A 435 -9.44 3.09 -30.15
C ASN A 435 -7.94 2.76 -30.13
N ILE A 436 -7.19 3.23 -29.12
CA ILE A 436 -5.79 2.82 -28.89
C ILE A 436 -5.75 1.37 -28.38
N HIS A 437 -6.76 0.96 -27.62
CA HIS A 437 -6.90 -0.39 -27.08
C HIS A 437 -7.04 -1.47 -28.17
N ARG A 438 -7.63 -1.15 -29.33
CA ARG A 438 -7.75 -2.12 -30.44
C ARG A 438 -6.47 -2.29 -31.27
N SER A 439 -5.59 -1.29 -31.31
CA SER A 439 -4.35 -1.37 -32.10
C SER A 439 -3.16 -1.93 -31.34
N ALA A 440 -3.15 -1.87 -30.00
CA ALA A 440 -2.03 -2.37 -29.19
C ALA A 440 -2.04 -3.89 -28.96
N VAL A 441 -3.18 -4.55 -29.21
CA VAL A 441 -3.36 -6.00 -29.01
C VAL A 441 -3.10 -6.78 -30.31
N SER A 442 -2.94 -6.10 -31.47
CA SER A 442 -2.74 -6.78 -32.76
C SER A 442 -1.29 -7.14 -33.11
N ASP A 443 -0.31 -6.62 -32.38
CA ASP A 443 1.11 -6.68 -32.80
C ASP A 443 1.99 -7.57 -31.89
N TRP A 444 1.38 -8.47 -31.11
CA TRP A 444 2.13 -9.45 -30.31
C TRP A 444 2.28 -10.76 -31.10
N ASP A 445 3.37 -10.86 -31.85
CA ASP A 445 3.81 -12.07 -32.53
C ASP A 445 4.27 -13.11 -31.48
N PHE A 446 3.35 -14.00 -31.10
CA PHE A 446 3.70 -15.23 -30.38
C PHE A 446 3.95 -16.36 -31.39
N ASP A 447 5.16 -16.89 -31.31
CA ASP A 447 5.75 -18.07 -31.95
C ASP A 447 4.79 -19.07 -32.63
N GLU A 448 5.17 -19.44 -33.86
CA GLU A 448 4.47 -20.31 -34.79
C GLU A 448 4.30 -21.75 -34.24
N ASN A 449 3.20 -22.10 -33.57
CA ASN A 449 2.68 -23.50 -33.52
C ASN A 449 1.32 -23.76 -32.82
N ALA A 450 0.45 -22.77 -32.60
CA ALA A 450 -0.89 -23.02 -32.08
C ALA A 450 -1.95 -22.99 -33.20
N LYS A 451 -2.55 -24.15 -33.50
CA LYS A 451 -3.61 -24.30 -34.51
C LYS A 451 -4.84 -23.44 -34.17
N CYS A 452 -5.31 -22.71 -35.18
CA CYS A 452 -6.48 -21.84 -35.22
C CYS A 452 -7.70 -22.34 -34.42
N CYS A 453 -8.17 -21.49 -33.51
CA CYS A 453 -9.60 -21.36 -33.20
C CYS A 453 -10.11 -20.06 -33.84
N ASN A 454 -11.20 -20.14 -34.60
CA ASN A 454 -11.83 -19.05 -35.34
C ASN A 454 -12.15 -17.84 -34.45
N LEU A 455 -11.66 -16.65 -34.83
CA LEU A 455 -11.92 -15.37 -34.17
C LEU A 455 -13.22 -14.68 -34.61
N ASP A 456 -14.08 -15.34 -35.40
CA ASP A 456 -15.32 -14.76 -35.93
C ASP A 456 -16.55 -14.91 -34.99
N GLU A 457 -16.41 -15.49 -33.79
CA GLU A 457 -17.55 -15.72 -32.86
C GLU A 457 -17.60 -14.82 -31.61
N LEU A 458 -16.67 -13.88 -31.45
CA LEU A 458 -16.67 -12.93 -30.32
C LEU A 458 -17.26 -11.58 -30.74
N SER A 459 -18.57 -11.52 -30.94
CA SER A 459 -19.27 -10.24 -31.00
C SER A 459 -19.53 -9.70 -29.57
N PRO A 460 -19.44 -8.37 -29.34
CA PRO A 460 -19.66 -7.72 -28.04
C PRO A 460 -21.04 -7.96 -27.41
N GLU A 461 -21.97 -8.58 -28.12
CA GLU A 461 -23.35 -8.80 -27.67
C GLU A 461 -23.52 -10.04 -26.79
N LYS A 462 -22.49 -10.90 -26.66
CA LYS A 462 -22.54 -12.13 -25.84
C LYS A 462 -21.72 -12.11 -24.55
N VAL A 463 -20.87 -11.10 -24.35
CA VAL A 463 -20.18 -10.87 -23.08
C VAL A 463 -20.76 -9.58 -22.53
N GLY A 464 -21.73 -9.68 -21.61
CA GLY A 464 -22.45 -8.54 -21.04
C GLY A 464 -21.55 -7.66 -20.16
N ILE A 465 -20.60 -6.96 -20.77
CA ILE A 465 -19.78 -5.94 -20.11
C ILE A 465 -20.45 -4.59 -20.38
N ASP A 466 -21.30 -4.20 -19.44
CA ASP A 466 -21.93 -2.90 -19.43
C ASP A 466 -20.88 -1.87 -18.95
N TYR A 467 -20.06 -1.36 -19.88
CA TYR A 467 -19.18 -0.22 -19.61
C TYR A 467 -20.05 1.04 -19.47
N VAL A 468 -20.58 1.26 -18.27
CA VAL A 468 -21.22 2.53 -17.94
C VAL A 468 -20.13 3.61 -17.95
N CYS A 469 -20.05 4.35 -19.05
CA CYS A 469 -19.40 5.65 -19.14
C CYS A 469 -19.95 6.52 -18.00
N ARG A 470 -19.19 6.66 -16.90
CA ARG A 470 -19.47 7.70 -15.92
C ARG A 470 -19.17 9.03 -16.60
N ASP A 471 -20.24 9.76 -16.90
CA ASP A 471 -20.23 11.16 -17.32
C ASP A 471 -19.24 11.98 -16.48
N ARG A 472 -18.79 13.10 -17.07
CA ARG A 472 -17.89 14.14 -16.54
C ARG A 472 -18.15 14.51 -15.06
N ALA A 473 -17.79 13.66 -14.12
CA ALA A 473 -17.75 14.03 -12.72
C ALA A 473 -16.60 15.03 -12.57
N SER A 474 -16.90 16.19 -12.01
CA SER A 474 -15.86 17.13 -11.60
C SER A 474 -14.85 16.40 -10.71
N LEU A 475 -13.56 16.57 -10.99
CA LEU A 475 -12.49 16.06 -10.11
C LEU A 475 -12.77 16.52 -8.68
N PRO A 476 -12.55 15.65 -7.67
CA PRO A 476 -12.58 16.08 -6.28
C PRO A 476 -11.72 17.32 -6.06
N ALA A 477 -12.23 18.29 -5.30
CA ALA A 477 -11.43 19.47 -4.98
C ALA A 477 -10.20 19.05 -4.17
N TRP A 478 -9.05 19.66 -4.43
CA TRP A 478 -7.79 19.46 -3.74
C TRP A 478 -7.40 20.77 -3.06
N ALA A 479 -7.58 20.86 -1.74
CA ALA A 479 -7.20 22.04 -0.98
C ALA A 479 -5.70 22.07 -0.64
N PRO A 480 -5.11 23.25 -0.41
CA PRO A 480 -3.75 23.36 0.08
C PRO A 480 -3.57 22.73 1.47
N TYR A 481 -2.45 22.04 1.68
CA TYR A 481 -1.98 21.56 2.96
C TYR A 481 -1.61 22.74 3.86
N LYS A 482 -2.09 22.71 5.10
CA LYS A 482 -1.74 23.65 6.17
C LYS A 482 -1.56 22.89 7.47
N ALA A 483 -0.86 23.48 8.42
CA ALA A 483 -0.67 22.89 9.74
C ALA A 483 -1.97 22.60 10.50
N ASP A 484 -3.02 23.42 10.28
CA ASP A 484 -4.33 23.29 10.93
C ASP A 484 -5.27 22.34 10.17
N SER A 485 -5.27 22.37 8.83
CA SER A 485 -6.13 21.53 8.01
C SER A 485 -5.55 20.15 7.72
N ARG A 486 -4.22 19.99 7.67
CA ARG A 486 -3.51 18.74 7.29
C ARG A 486 -4.16 18.02 6.11
N TYR A 487 -4.54 18.79 5.10
CA TYR A 487 -5.32 18.30 3.98
C TYR A 487 -4.47 17.44 3.05
N GLU A 488 -4.93 16.23 2.74
CA GLU A 488 -4.26 15.30 1.85
C GLU A 488 -5.20 14.84 0.71
N MET A 489 -4.63 14.65 -0.48
CA MET A 489 -5.30 13.94 -1.57
C MET A 489 -4.79 12.51 -1.61
N GLU A 490 -5.64 11.53 -1.27
CA GLU A 490 -5.31 10.12 -1.44
C GLU A 490 -5.71 9.66 -2.85
N PHE A 491 -4.77 9.05 -3.57
CA PHE A 491 -5.05 8.36 -4.82
C PHE A 491 -5.19 6.86 -4.52
N LEU A 492 -6.41 6.36 -4.52
CA LEU A 492 -6.73 4.94 -4.30
C LEU A 492 -7.16 4.30 -5.62
N THR A 493 -7.26 2.97 -5.66
CA THR A 493 -7.68 2.21 -6.85
C THR A 493 -8.98 2.73 -7.47
N ASN A 494 -9.88 3.22 -6.62
CA ASN A 494 -11.21 3.69 -7.01
C ASN A 494 -11.28 5.22 -7.23
N GLY A 495 -10.14 5.90 -7.38
CA GLY A 495 -10.05 7.33 -7.69
C GLY A 495 -9.44 8.20 -6.60
N ALA A 496 -9.35 9.50 -6.89
CA ALA A 496 -8.87 10.52 -5.97
C ALA A 496 -9.87 10.74 -4.82
N ARG A 497 -9.37 10.83 -3.58
CA ARG A 497 -10.18 11.04 -2.37
C ARG A 497 -9.56 12.12 -1.49
N PRO A 498 -10.24 13.26 -1.30
CA PRO A 498 -9.79 14.27 -0.36
C PRO A 498 -9.99 13.75 1.07
N LYS A 499 -9.00 13.96 1.92
CA LYS A 499 -9.00 13.50 3.30
C LYS A 499 -8.29 14.50 4.21
N PHE A 500 -8.66 14.48 5.47
CA PHE A 500 -7.92 15.13 6.55
C PHE A 500 -7.01 14.07 7.18
N GLU A 501 -5.74 14.39 7.39
CA GLU A 501 -4.82 13.48 8.05
C GLU A 501 -5.38 12.98 9.40
N GLY A 502 -5.31 11.67 9.61
CA GLY A 502 -5.82 10.98 10.80
C GLY A 502 -6.76 9.81 10.45
N GLY A 503 -7.48 9.33 11.46
CA GLY A 503 -8.27 8.10 11.42
C GLY A 503 -7.38 6.89 11.59
N ILE A 504 -7.67 5.82 10.84
CA ILE A 504 -6.84 4.59 10.82
C ILE A 504 -5.37 4.88 10.49
N ARG A 505 -5.05 6.02 9.87
CA ARG A 505 -3.67 6.40 9.55
C ARG A 505 -3.34 7.74 10.19
N GLN A 506 -2.31 7.77 11.04
CA GLN A 506 -1.88 8.98 11.74
C GLN A 506 -0.40 9.25 11.44
N GLY A 507 -0.08 10.46 10.97
CA GLY A 507 1.27 10.73 10.49
C GLY A 507 1.55 9.86 9.26
N SER A 508 2.70 9.20 9.29
CA SER A 508 3.12 8.22 8.29
C SER A 508 2.95 6.76 8.72
N LYS A 509 2.28 6.50 9.87
CA LYS A 509 2.01 5.16 10.40
C LYS A 509 0.54 4.79 10.30
N LYS A 510 0.27 3.57 9.85
CA LYS A 510 -1.08 2.98 9.86
C LYS A 510 -1.32 2.31 11.22
N GLN A 511 -2.40 2.70 11.89
CA GLN A 511 -2.88 2.04 13.10
C GLN A 511 -3.54 0.73 12.69
N ALA A 512 -3.28 -0.33 13.44
CA ALA A 512 -4.09 -1.52 13.32
C ALA A 512 -5.46 -1.27 13.98
N VAL A 513 -6.50 -1.91 13.46
CA VAL A 513 -7.86 -1.83 13.99
C VAL A 513 -8.50 -3.21 13.91
N ASN A 514 -9.65 -3.41 14.56
CA ASN A 514 -10.53 -4.54 14.25
C ASN A 514 -11.67 -4.06 13.32
N PRO A 515 -11.93 -4.75 12.19
CA PRO A 515 -11.27 -5.98 11.75
C PRO A 515 -9.84 -5.67 11.26
N TYR A 516 -8.93 -6.63 11.41
CA TYR A 516 -7.50 -6.40 11.09
C TYR A 516 -7.23 -6.36 9.59
N LEU A 517 -8.10 -6.97 8.78
CA LEU A 517 -8.10 -6.85 7.32
C LEU A 517 -9.05 -5.73 6.86
N PRO A 518 -8.93 -5.28 5.58
CA PRO A 518 -9.88 -4.32 5.03
C PRO A 518 -11.34 -4.76 5.21
N SER A 519 -12.25 -3.80 5.39
CA SER A 519 -13.65 -4.08 5.75
C SER A 519 -14.49 -4.78 4.67
N TRP A 520 -13.91 -5.08 3.53
CA TRP A 520 -14.53 -5.83 2.42
C TRP A 520 -13.91 -7.23 2.25
N GLU A 521 -12.96 -7.58 3.12
CA GLU A 521 -12.32 -8.90 3.14
C GLU A 521 -12.97 -9.78 4.21
N TYR A 522 -13.23 -11.04 3.86
CA TYR A 522 -14.06 -11.97 4.65
C TYR A 522 -13.34 -13.30 4.87
N ILE A 523 -12.21 -13.24 5.59
CA ILE A 523 -11.44 -14.41 6.06
C ILE A 523 -11.65 -14.58 7.57
N PRO A 524 -12.70 -15.29 7.99
CA PRO A 524 -13.10 -15.31 9.40
C PRO A 524 -12.38 -16.35 10.23
N ASP A 525 -12.06 -17.49 9.63
CA ASP A 525 -11.52 -18.65 10.33
C ASP A 525 -9.98 -18.57 10.31
N GLY A 526 -9.46 -17.43 10.75
CA GLY A 526 -8.04 -17.10 10.62
C GLY A 526 -7.16 -17.89 11.58
N GLU A 527 -6.36 -18.80 11.04
CA GLU A 527 -5.24 -19.48 11.67
C GLU A 527 -3.94 -18.68 11.45
N PRO A 528 -3.43 -18.00 12.49
CA PRO A 528 -2.27 -17.13 12.39
C PRO A 528 -0.96 -17.89 12.63
N TYR A 529 0.08 -17.55 11.85
CA TYR A 529 1.45 -18.05 12.01
C TYR A 529 2.49 -16.96 11.76
N VAL A 530 3.62 -17.00 12.48
CA VAL A 530 4.74 -16.08 12.24
C VAL A 530 5.87 -16.80 11.52
N PHE A 531 6.21 -16.35 10.32
CA PHE A 531 7.34 -16.83 9.53
C PHE A 531 8.14 -15.64 8.99
N ASN A 532 9.48 -15.72 9.03
CA ASN A 532 10.35 -14.71 8.42
C ASN A 532 10.02 -13.26 8.82
N ASN A 533 9.78 -13.00 10.11
CA ASN A 533 9.36 -11.70 10.65
C ASN A 533 8.04 -11.14 10.08
N ARG A 534 7.15 -12.01 9.61
CA ARG A 534 5.79 -11.64 9.19
C ARG A 534 4.77 -12.56 9.85
N VAL A 535 3.63 -12.01 10.24
CA VAL A 535 2.45 -12.79 10.56
C VAL A 535 1.70 -13.08 9.27
N TYR A 536 1.26 -14.31 9.09
CA TYR A 536 0.40 -14.79 8.00
C TYR A 536 -0.91 -15.27 8.62
N VAL A 537 -2.02 -15.07 7.91
CA VAL A 537 -3.33 -15.60 8.29
C VAL A 537 -3.84 -16.50 7.17
N TYR A 538 -4.12 -17.75 7.53
CA TYR A 538 -4.75 -18.75 6.65
C TYR A 538 -6.16 -18.99 7.16
N GLY A 539 -7.14 -18.99 6.28
CA GLY A 539 -8.51 -19.19 6.73
C GLY A 539 -9.42 -19.58 5.59
N SER A 540 -10.64 -19.98 5.96
CA SER A 540 -11.73 -20.05 5.00
C SER A 540 -12.04 -18.67 4.42
N HIS A 541 -12.80 -18.63 3.33
CA HIS A 541 -13.11 -17.39 2.63
C HIS A 541 -14.62 -17.30 2.37
N ASP A 542 -15.28 -16.47 3.15
CA ASP A 542 -16.69 -16.10 2.98
C ASP A 542 -16.81 -15.08 1.82
N LEU A 543 -18.03 -14.84 1.34
CA LEU A 543 -18.32 -13.80 0.35
C LEU A 543 -19.27 -12.74 0.93
N TRP A 544 -19.20 -11.52 0.40
CA TRP A 544 -20.18 -10.47 0.65
C TRP A 544 -21.59 -10.96 0.29
N GLN A 545 -22.49 -10.96 1.28
CA GLN A 545 -23.85 -11.53 1.17
C GLN A 545 -23.87 -13.00 0.71
N GLY A 546 -22.86 -13.78 1.10
CA GLY A 546 -22.84 -15.22 0.88
C GLY A 546 -24.08 -15.92 1.44
N GLU A 547 -24.53 -16.97 0.74
CA GLU A 547 -25.66 -17.80 1.17
C GLU A 547 -25.23 -19.00 2.02
N THR A 548 -23.93 -19.26 2.11
CA THR A 548 -23.33 -20.35 2.90
C THR A 548 -21.88 -20.01 3.26
N PHE A 549 -21.30 -20.77 4.20
CA PHE A 549 -19.93 -20.58 4.68
C PHE A 549 -18.89 -20.94 3.61
N CYS A 550 -17.75 -20.24 3.62
CA CYS A 550 -16.52 -20.69 2.98
C CYS A 550 -16.60 -20.90 1.45
N LEU A 551 -17.35 -20.04 0.75
CA LEU A 551 -17.62 -20.16 -0.69
C LEU A 551 -16.40 -19.92 -1.60
N GLY A 552 -15.44 -19.13 -1.13
CA GLY A 552 -14.27 -18.67 -1.89
C GLY A 552 -13.14 -19.68 -2.00
N ASP A 553 -12.08 -19.28 -2.71
CA ASP A 553 -10.79 -19.97 -2.69
C ASP A 553 -10.00 -19.58 -1.44
N TYR A 554 -9.05 -20.42 -1.01
CA TYR A 554 -8.12 -19.99 0.04
C TYR A 554 -7.21 -18.89 -0.48
N VAL A 555 -7.20 -17.81 0.27
CA VAL A 555 -6.29 -16.68 0.10
C VAL A 555 -5.50 -16.52 1.40
N THR A 556 -4.40 -15.80 1.37
CA THR A 556 -3.69 -15.42 2.60
C THR A 556 -3.32 -13.95 2.59
N TRP A 557 -3.23 -13.38 3.78
CA TRP A 557 -2.73 -12.05 4.02
C TRP A 557 -1.56 -12.13 4.99
N SER A 558 -0.61 -11.20 4.87
CA SER A 558 0.51 -11.11 5.78
C SER A 558 0.85 -9.68 6.20
N ALA A 559 1.38 -9.49 7.39
CA ALA A 559 1.86 -8.18 7.86
C ALA A 559 3.25 -8.32 8.52
N PRO A 560 4.15 -7.33 8.41
CA PRO A 560 5.35 -7.28 9.23
C PRO A 560 5.00 -7.33 10.72
N ILE A 561 5.77 -8.08 11.52
CA ILE A 561 5.51 -8.19 12.97
C ILE A 561 5.67 -6.86 13.73
N ASP A 562 6.36 -5.89 13.14
CA ASP A 562 6.57 -4.54 13.67
C ASP A 562 5.61 -3.49 13.05
N ASP A 563 4.73 -3.90 12.13
CA ASP A 563 3.74 -3.04 11.47
C ASP A 563 2.41 -3.77 11.18
N LEU A 564 1.73 -4.18 12.25
CA LEU A 564 0.47 -4.95 12.19
C LEU A 564 -0.73 -4.16 11.65
N GLY A 565 -0.55 -2.87 11.31
CA GLY A 565 -1.54 -2.10 10.56
C GLY A 565 -1.44 -2.34 9.04
N ASN A 566 -0.29 -2.81 8.54
CA ASN A 566 0.00 -2.91 7.12
C ASN A 566 -0.08 -4.35 6.59
N TRP A 567 -1.32 -4.83 6.44
CA TRP A 567 -1.62 -6.13 5.85
C TRP A 567 -1.51 -6.11 4.33
N HIS A 568 -0.87 -7.15 3.80
CA HIS A 568 -0.58 -7.41 2.40
C HIS A 568 -1.35 -8.63 1.92
N TYR A 569 -2.09 -8.50 0.81
CA TYR A 569 -2.77 -9.61 0.17
C TYR A 569 -1.77 -10.43 -0.64
N GLU A 570 -1.54 -11.69 -0.26
CA GLU A 570 -0.58 -12.55 -0.95
C GLU A 570 -1.15 -13.21 -2.21
N GLY A 571 -2.48 -13.15 -2.38
CA GLY A 571 -3.19 -13.77 -3.49
C GLY A 571 -3.97 -15.04 -3.10
N VAL A 572 -4.56 -15.67 -4.11
CA VAL A 572 -5.13 -17.01 -4.02
C VAL A 572 -3.99 -18.01 -3.88
N ILE A 573 -3.91 -18.64 -2.70
CA ILE A 573 -2.86 -19.62 -2.39
C ILE A 573 -3.27 -21.04 -2.77
N TYR A 574 -4.58 -21.31 -2.83
CA TYR A 574 -5.11 -22.61 -3.19
C TYR A 574 -6.54 -22.50 -3.75
N PRO A 575 -6.73 -22.65 -5.07
CA PRO A 575 -8.06 -22.67 -5.67
C PRO A 575 -8.83 -23.92 -5.23
N LYS A 576 -10.11 -23.80 -4.92
CA LYS A 576 -10.94 -24.96 -4.51
C LYS A 576 -11.03 -26.05 -5.58
N THR A 577 -10.84 -25.68 -6.84
CA THR A 577 -10.81 -26.60 -7.99
C THR A 577 -9.50 -27.40 -8.10
N ALA A 578 -8.47 -27.06 -7.31
CA ALA A 578 -7.21 -27.77 -7.30
C ALA A 578 -7.32 -29.15 -6.61
N ASP A 579 -8.29 -29.35 -5.72
CA ASP A 579 -8.56 -30.67 -5.14
C ASP A 579 -9.17 -31.61 -6.19
N PRO A 580 -8.62 -32.82 -6.40
CA PRO A 580 -9.16 -33.80 -7.35
C PRO A 580 -10.63 -34.17 -7.13
N LEU A 581 -11.17 -34.05 -5.92
CA LEU A 581 -12.58 -34.29 -5.62
C LEU A 581 -13.48 -33.12 -6.00
N ASN A 582 -12.92 -31.90 -6.15
CA ASN A 582 -13.68 -30.67 -6.39
C ASN A 582 -13.37 -30.00 -7.73
N LYS A 583 -13.03 -30.76 -8.77
CA LYS A 583 -12.67 -30.21 -10.10
C LYS A 583 -13.69 -29.24 -10.70
N GLU A 584 -14.96 -29.42 -10.36
CA GLU A 584 -16.07 -28.57 -10.82
C GLU A 584 -16.36 -27.37 -9.89
N GLY A 585 -15.65 -27.24 -8.76
CA GLY A 585 -15.78 -26.12 -7.83
C GLY A 585 -17.11 -26.04 -7.08
N ARG A 586 -17.80 -27.18 -6.90
CA ARG A 586 -19.13 -27.27 -6.28
C ARG A 586 -19.11 -27.45 -4.77
N MET A 587 -17.96 -27.77 -4.20
CA MET A 587 -17.75 -27.89 -2.75
C MET A 587 -17.05 -26.65 -2.20
N CYS A 588 -17.34 -26.34 -0.95
CA CYS A 588 -16.71 -25.28 -0.17
C CYS A 588 -15.43 -25.79 0.49
N LEU A 589 -14.50 -24.87 0.76
CA LEU A 589 -13.25 -25.15 1.45
C LEU A 589 -13.38 -24.71 2.92
N TYR A 590 -13.61 -25.65 3.84
CA TYR A 590 -13.76 -25.33 5.27
C TYR A 590 -12.48 -24.79 5.90
N ALA A 591 -12.49 -24.43 7.19
CA ALA A 591 -11.34 -23.76 7.79
C ALA A 591 -10.08 -24.64 7.68
N PRO A 592 -8.96 -24.14 7.14
CA PRO A 592 -7.71 -24.89 7.07
C PRO A 592 -6.82 -24.59 8.29
N ASP A 593 -5.82 -25.44 8.51
CA ASP A 593 -4.68 -25.12 9.38
C ASP A 593 -3.36 -25.54 8.71
N LEU A 594 -2.26 -24.91 9.13
CA LEU A 594 -0.95 -25.02 8.50
C LEU A 594 0.09 -25.59 9.48
N THR A 595 1.01 -26.40 8.97
CA THR A 595 2.22 -26.76 9.72
C THR A 595 3.45 -26.81 8.82
N VAL A 596 4.64 -26.74 9.42
CA VAL A 596 5.90 -26.97 8.71
C VAL A 596 6.29 -28.43 8.92
N GLY A 597 6.41 -29.17 7.82
CA GLY A 597 6.78 -30.58 7.86
C GLY A 597 8.26 -30.78 8.22
N PRO A 598 8.67 -32.03 8.53
CA PRO A 598 10.06 -32.36 8.87
C PRO A 598 11.07 -32.04 7.75
N ASP A 599 10.60 -31.86 6.51
CA ASP A 599 11.39 -31.50 5.35
C ASP A 599 11.48 -29.98 5.09
N GLY A 600 10.88 -29.17 5.96
CA GLY A 600 10.87 -27.71 5.87
C GLY A 600 9.82 -27.12 4.92
N ARG A 601 8.96 -27.94 4.30
CA ARG A 601 7.86 -27.46 3.46
C ARG A 601 6.62 -27.13 4.30
N PHE A 602 5.74 -26.32 3.74
CA PHE A 602 4.51 -25.87 4.36
C PHE A 602 3.35 -26.76 3.92
N TYR A 603 2.61 -27.32 4.87
CA TYR A 603 1.51 -28.25 4.65
C TYR A 603 0.20 -27.65 5.17
N LEU A 604 -0.76 -27.49 4.27
CA LEU A 604 -2.10 -26.97 4.54
C LEU A 604 -3.09 -28.14 4.61
N TYR A 605 -3.67 -28.37 5.78
CA TYR A 605 -4.71 -29.37 6.00
C TYR A 605 -6.08 -28.72 5.86
N TYR A 606 -7.02 -29.39 5.19
CA TYR A 606 -8.38 -28.89 5.02
C TYR A 606 -9.41 -29.99 4.77
N VAL A 607 -10.69 -29.65 4.85
CA VAL A 607 -11.83 -30.52 4.55
C VAL A 607 -12.78 -29.84 3.56
N LEU A 608 -13.39 -30.61 2.66
CA LEU A 608 -14.42 -30.15 1.73
C LEU A 608 -15.81 -30.44 2.30
N ASP A 609 -16.76 -29.52 2.12
CA ASP A 609 -18.09 -29.55 2.78
C ASP A 609 -18.98 -30.77 2.52
N ARG A 610 -18.69 -31.59 1.50
CA ARG A 610 -19.52 -32.76 1.13
C ARG A 610 -18.83 -34.11 1.31
N VAL A 611 -17.62 -34.13 1.86
CA VAL A 611 -16.87 -35.35 2.12
C VAL A 611 -16.32 -35.34 3.54
N CYS A 612 -16.07 -36.53 4.07
CA CYS A 612 -15.61 -36.72 5.45
C CYS A 612 -14.08 -36.90 5.56
N VAL A 613 -13.32 -36.59 4.51
CA VAL A 613 -11.88 -36.86 4.43
C VAL A 613 -11.05 -35.61 4.63
N VAL A 614 -9.86 -35.77 5.21
CA VAL A 614 -8.87 -34.68 5.36
C VAL A 614 -7.95 -34.65 4.14
N SER A 615 -7.97 -33.54 3.43
CA SER A 615 -7.08 -33.24 2.31
C SER A 615 -5.85 -32.47 2.79
N VAL A 616 -4.74 -32.60 2.05
CA VAL A 616 -3.49 -31.89 2.31
C VAL A 616 -2.99 -31.26 1.02
N ALA A 617 -2.57 -29.99 1.10
CA ALA A 617 -1.82 -29.30 0.06
C ALA A 617 -0.43 -28.87 0.57
N VAL A 618 0.55 -28.72 -0.32
CA VAL A 618 1.95 -28.44 0.03
C VAL A 618 2.53 -27.27 -0.77
N SER A 619 3.40 -26.48 -0.13
CA SER A 619 4.15 -25.39 -0.73
C SER A 619 5.59 -25.33 -0.19
N ASP A 620 6.52 -24.78 -0.99
CA ASP A 620 7.90 -24.48 -0.56
C ASP A 620 8.00 -23.14 0.18
N THR A 621 6.96 -22.31 0.11
CA THR A 621 6.87 -20.98 0.73
C THR A 621 5.58 -20.83 1.53
N PRO A 622 5.56 -19.99 2.58
CA PRO A 622 4.37 -19.80 3.41
C PRO A 622 3.19 -19.19 2.64
N ASN A 623 3.45 -18.36 1.63
CA ASN A 623 2.42 -17.70 0.82
C ASN A 623 2.00 -18.48 -0.44
N GLY A 624 2.41 -19.74 -0.59
CA GLY A 624 2.03 -20.54 -1.74
C GLY A 624 2.75 -20.18 -3.05
N PRO A 625 2.23 -20.62 -4.21
CA PRO A 625 0.99 -21.37 -4.37
C PRO A 625 1.10 -22.81 -3.83
N PHE A 626 0.10 -23.24 -3.09
CA PHE A 626 -0.01 -24.62 -2.62
C PHE A 626 -0.50 -25.52 -3.76
N LYS A 627 -0.07 -26.77 -3.72
CA LYS A 627 -0.51 -27.81 -4.66
C LYS A 627 -1.09 -28.97 -3.88
N PHE A 628 -2.13 -29.59 -4.42
CA PHE A 628 -2.70 -30.79 -3.85
C PHE A 628 -1.59 -31.84 -3.62
N TYR A 629 -1.50 -32.35 -2.40
CA TYR A 629 -0.46 -33.27 -1.97
C TYR A 629 -1.02 -34.68 -1.76
N GLY A 630 -2.17 -34.80 -1.07
CA GLY A 630 -2.79 -36.10 -0.81
C GLY A 630 -3.97 -36.03 0.15
N TYR A 631 -4.45 -37.20 0.58
CA TYR A 631 -5.45 -37.36 1.63
C TYR A 631 -4.82 -38.08 2.82
N VAL A 632 -5.20 -37.73 4.04
CA VAL A 632 -4.77 -38.47 5.24
C VAL A 632 -5.34 -39.89 5.19
N HIS A 633 -4.51 -40.91 5.43
CA HIS A 633 -4.92 -42.30 5.24
C HIS A 633 -4.26 -43.27 6.23
N TYR A 634 -4.93 -44.40 6.46
CA TYR A 634 -4.38 -45.56 7.16
C TYR A 634 -3.28 -46.24 6.33
N GLU A 635 -2.48 -47.12 6.95
CA GLU A 635 -1.40 -47.85 6.26
C GLU A 635 -1.88 -48.72 5.08
N ASP A 636 -3.16 -49.10 5.05
CA ASP A 636 -3.78 -49.85 3.94
C ASP A 636 -4.30 -48.97 2.80
N GLY A 637 -4.16 -47.65 2.92
CA GLY A 637 -4.62 -46.66 1.94
C GLY A 637 -6.07 -46.19 2.13
N THR A 638 -6.82 -46.73 3.09
CA THR A 638 -8.16 -46.23 3.44
C THR A 638 -8.05 -44.80 3.97
N ARG A 639 -8.84 -43.86 3.42
CA ARG A 639 -8.78 -42.46 3.86
C ARG A 639 -9.42 -42.29 5.24
N LEU A 640 -8.87 -41.38 6.03
CA LEU A 640 -9.45 -41.00 7.32
C LEU A 640 -10.87 -40.46 7.11
N GLY A 641 -11.85 -41.00 7.84
CA GLY A 641 -13.27 -40.70 7.70
C GLY A 641 -14.06 -41.73 6.88
N GLU A 642 -13.40 -42.63 6.16
CA GLU A 642 -14.06 -43.69 5.37
C GLU A 642 -14.02 -45.07 6.02
N LYS A 643 -13.15 -45.27 7.02
CA LYS A 643 -13.06 -46.54 7.73
C LYS A 643 -14.27 -46.72 8.64
N GLU A 644 -14.78 -47.94 8.73
CA GLU A 644 -15.89 -48.25 9.65
C GLU A 644 -15.49 -47.90 11.09
N GLY A 645 -16.29 -47.03 11.72
CA GLY A 645 -16.05 -46.50 13.06
C GLY A 645 -15.40 -45.11 13.10
N ASP A 646 -14.88 -44.59 11.98
CA ASP A 646 -14.43 -43.20 11.91
C ASP A 646 -15.65 -42.25 12.00
N GLU A 647 -15.52 -41.18 12.78
CA GLU A 647 -16.45 -40.06 12.70
C GLU A 647 -16.09 -39.13 11.53
N PRO A 648 -17.06 -38.44 10.90
CA PRO A 648 -16.74 -37.52 9.82
C PRO A 648 -15.78 -36.40 10.24
N GLN A 649 -14.74 -36.17 9.45
CA GLN A 649 -13.74 -35.15 9.73
C GLN A 649 -14.28 -33.76 9.41
N PHE A 650 -13.85 -32.76 10.18
CA PHE A 650 -14.26 -31.37 10.06
C PHE A 650 -13.16 -30.51 10.70
N ASP A 651 -12.88 -29.34 10.13
CA ASP A 651 -11.88 -28.34 10.54
C ASP A 651 -10.61 -28.93 11.20
N PRO A 652 -9.49 -29.06 10.47
CA PRO A 652 -8.25 -29.52 11.06
C PRO A 652 -7.56 -28.45 11.92
N GLY A 653 -6.95 -28.88 13.01
CA GLY A 653 -5.88 -28.17 13.73
C GLY A 653 -4.62 -29.03 13.73
N VAL A 654 -3.45 -28.46 13.48
CA VAL A 654 -2.23 -29.25 13.25
C VAL A 654 -0.99 -28.69 13.96
N LEU A 655 -0.19 -29.59 14.54
CA LEU A 655 1.12 -29.27 15.12
C LEU A 655 2.13 -30.34 14.71
N THR A 656 3.30 -29.92 14.21
CA THR A 656 4.42 -30.82 13.91
C THR A 656 5.57 -30.55 14.86
N GLU A 657 6.07 -31.60 15.50
CA GLU A 657 7.25 -31.56 16.35
C GLU A 657 8.22 -32.69 15.98
N GLY A 658 9.41 -32.31 15.48
CA GLY A 658 10.37 -33.28 14.96
C GLY A 658 9.80 -34.01 13.75
N ASP A 659 9.73 -35.35 13.83
CA ASP A 659 9.20 -36.23 12.77
C ASP A 659 7.72 -36.60 12.98
N THR A 660 7.05 -36.02 13.99
CA THR A 660 5.68 -36.38 14.39
C THR A 660 4.72 -35.23 14.14
N THR A 661 3.59 -35.52 13.50
CA THR A 661 2.50 -34.54 13.29
C THR A 661 1.25 -34.97 14.04
N TYR A 662 0.68 -34.05 14.79
CA TYR A 662 -0.56 -34.19 15.56
C TYR A 662 -1.68 -33.45 14.82
N LEU A 663 -2.68 -34.20 14.35
CA LEU A 663 -3.84 -33.69 13.63
C LEU A 663 -5.08 -33.78 14.50
N PHE A 664 -5.71 -32.65 14.79
CA PHE A 664 -6.95 -32.54 15.53
C PHE A 664 -8.09 -32.25 14.56
N THR A 665 -9.24 -32.91 14.72
CA THR A 665 -10.44 -32.72 13.87
C THR A 665 -11.72 -32.96 14.68
N GLY A 666 -12.86 -32.47 14.20
CA GLY A 666 -14.16 -32.89 14.73
C GLY A 666 -15.25 -31.82 14.62
N PHE A 667 -16.49 -32.28 14.76
CA PHE A 667 -17.68 -31.45 14.82
C PHE A 667 -18.75 -32.13 15.69
N CYS A 668 -19.32 -31.41 16.63
CA CYS A 668 -20.29 -31.90 17.61
C CYS A 668 -21.53 -31.00 17.65
N GLY A 669 -22.45 -31.21 16.71
CA GLY A 669 -23.73 -30.50 16.68
C GLY A 669 -24.53 -30.69 17.97
N GLN A 670 -25.27 -29.66 18.38
CA GLN A 670 -26.03 -29.68 19.63
C GLN A 670 -27.04 -30.84 19.65
N GLY A 671 -26.81 -31.82 20.53
CA GLY A 671 -27.70 -32.97 20.71
C GLY A 671 -27.42 -34.14 19.76
N ASP A 672 -26.34 -34.07 18.98
CA ASP A 672 -25.90 -35.15 18.10
C ASP A 672 -25.08 -36.20 18.88
N GLU A 673 -25.75 -37.26 19.33
CA GLU A 673 -25.12 -38.41 20.02
C GLU A 673 -24.22 -39.25 19.09
N SER A 674 -24.13 -38.95 17.79
CA SER A 674 -23.18 -39.64 16.90
C SER A 674 -21.78 -39.04 16.94
N ARG A 675 -21.61 -37.89 17.62
CA ARG A 675 -20.38 -37.10 17.65
C ARG A 675 -19.83 -36.98 19.06
N HIS A 676 -18.72 -37.65 19.36
CA HIS A 676 -18.25 -37.76 20.74
C HIS A 676 -17.34 -36.62 21.20
N GLY A 677 -16.67 -35.93 20.29
CA GLY A 677 -15.77 -34.82 20.64
C GLY A 677 -14.70 -34.51 19.60
N ALA A 678 -13.74 -33.68 20.00
CA ALA A 678 -12.52 -33.46 19.23
C ALA A 678 -11.67 -34.73 19.21
N MET A 679 -11.19 -35.11 18.04
CA MET A 679 -10.35 -36.27 17.79
C MET A 679 -8.91 -35.85 17.54
N LEU A 680 -7.95 -36.59 18.07
CA LEU A 680 -6.53 -36.48 17.77
C LEU A 680 -6.06 -37.72 16.99
N THR A 681 -5.40 -37.47 15.86
CA THR A 681 -4.74 -38.46 15.01
C THR A 681 -3.25 -38.16 14.94
N VAL A 682 -2.38 -39.17 15.01
CA VAL A 682 -0.92 -38.98 14.86
C VAL A 682 -0.48 -39.47 13.49
N LEU A 683 0.22 -38.64 12.74
CA LEU A 683 0.71 -38.91 11.39
C LEU A 683 2.24 -39.17 11.37
N ASP A 684 2.68 -39.90 10.36
CA ASP A 684 4.10 -40.14 10.05
C ASP A 684 4.71 -38.90 9.36
N LYS A 685 6.03 -38.91 9.19
CA LYS A 685 6.83 -37.83 8.59
C LYS A 685 6.48 -37.50 7.14
N ASP A 686 5.68 -38.34 6.47
CA ASP A 686 5.19 -38.09 5.12
C ASP A 686 3.99 -37.15 5.08
N MET A 687 3.48 -36.75 6.26
CA MET A 687 2.36 -35.85 6.48
C MET A 687 0.97 -36.43 6.12
N LEU A 688 0.89 -37.72 5.78
CA LEU A 688 -0.37 -38.36 5.33
C LEU A 688 -0.70 -39.66 6.07
N THR A 689 0.31 -40.46 6.39
CA THR A 689 0.10 -41.82 6.90
C THR A 689 -0.20 -41.81 8.40
N ILE A 690 -1.33 -42.39 8.80
CA ILE A 690 -1.73 -42.52 10.21
C ILE A 690 -0.84 -43.53 10.95
N LYS A 691 -0.19 -43.09 12.03
CA LYS A 691 0.55 -43.92 13.00
C LYS A 691 -0.27 -44.26 14.24
N ARG A 692 -1.16 -43.36 14.64
CA ARG A 692 -2.13 -43.58 15.71
C ARG A 692 -3.50 -43.14 15.24
N ALA A 693 -4.45 -44.07 15.30
CA ALA A 693 -5.84 -43.83 14.93
C ALA A 693 -6.48 -42.72 15.79
N PRO A 694 -7.57 -42.11 15.31
CA PRO A 694 -8.26 -41.04 16.04
C PRO A 694 -8.64 -41.44 17.47
N GLU A 695 -8.36 -40.56 18.44
CA GLU A 695 -8.78 -40.70 19.85
C GLU A 695 -9.39 -39.39 20.36
N PHE A 696 -10.45 -39.48 21.18
CA PHE A 696 -11.14 -38.30 21.70
C PHE A 696 -10.33 -37.58 22.79
N VAL A 697 -10.12 -36.28 22.62
CA VAL A 697 -9.30 -35.45 23.51
C VAL A 697 -10.09 -34.36 24.24
N ALA A 698 -11.25 -33.96 23.73
CA ALA A 698 -12.19 -33.04 24.38
C ALA A 698 -13.64 -33.48 24.08
N PRO A 699 -14.53 -33.58 25.09
CA PRO A 699 -15.87 -34.12 24.88
C PRO A 699 -16.81 -33.14 24.17
N GLY A 700 -17.67 -33.67 23.31
CA GLY A 700 -18.83 -32.98 22.77
C GLY A 700 -19.93 -32.79 23.81
N ASN A 701 -20.95 -31.99 23.47
CA ASN A 701 -21.97 -31.57 24.43
C ASN A 701 -22.69 -32.73 25.14
N CYS A 702 -23.06 -33.78 24.40
CA CYS A 702 -23.73 -34.98 24.92
C CYS A 702 -22.88 -35.80 25.92
N TYR A 703 -21.57 -35.53 25.99
CA TYR A 703 -20.60 -36.29 26.80
C TYR A 703 -19.87 -35.42 27.83
N SER A 704 -20.21 -34.13 27.92
CA SER A 704 -19.51 -33.16 28.77
C SER A 704 -20.03 -33.10 30.22
N GLN A 705 -21.23 -33.64 30.50
CA GLN A 705 -21.87 -33.55 31.81
C GLN A 705 -20.98 -34.14 32.92
N GLY A 706 -20.76 -33.37 34.00
CA GLY A 706 -19.91 -33.77 35.11
C GLY A 706 -18.41 -33.72 34.83
N THR A 707 -18.00 -33.24 33.65
CA THR A 707 -16.60 -32.93 33.32
C THR A 707 -16.31 -31.45 33.52
N GLY A 708 -15.04 -31.04 33.39
CA GLY A 708 -14.67 -29.62 33.38
C GLY A 708 -15.17 -28.83 32.17
N TYR A 709 -15.73 -29.51 31.15
CA TYR A 709 -16.22 -28.92 29.90
C TYR A 709 -17.71 -28.62 29.92
N GLU A 710 -18.45 -28.92 30.99
CA GLU A 710 -19.90 -28.73 31.04
C GLU A 710 -20.28 -27.25 30.78
N ASN A 711 -21.19 -27.00 29.83
CA ASN A 711 -21.61 -25.69 29.28
C ASN A 711 -20.59 -25.00 28.36
N HIS A 712 -19.42 -25.60 28.15
CA HIS A 712 -18.38 -25.15 27.24
C HIS A 712 -17.79 -26.34 26.45
N ALA A 713 -18.62 -27.33 26.14
CA ALA A 713 -18.18 -28.54 25.45
C ALA A 713 -17.68 -28.23 24.04
N PHE A 714 -16.87 -29.13 23.47
CA PHE A 714 -16.36 -28.95 22.11
C PHE A 714 -17.52 -28.94 21.08
N PHE A 715 -17.52 -27.95 20.19
CA PHE A 715 -18.43 -27.85 19.06
C PHE A 715 -17.68 -28.04 17.73
N GLU A 716 -16.69 -27.20 17.42
CA GLU A 716 -15.89 -27.26 16.18
C GLU A 716 -14.55 -26.50 16.33
N ALA A 717 -13.84 -26.30 15.21
CA ALA A 717 -12.68 -25.40 15.11
C ALA A 717 -11.49 -25.75 16.04
N PRO A 718 -11.00 -27.01 16.04
CA PRO A 718 -9.82 -27.34 16.83
C PRO A 718 -8.59 -26.59 16.31
N SER A 719 -7.85 -25.96 17.22
CA SER A 719 -6.53 -25.40 16.93
C SER A 719 -5.59 -25.68 18.09
N ILE A 720 -4.30 -25.81 17.80
CA ILE A 720 -3.30 -26.25 18.78
C ILE A 720 -2.07 -25.36 18.73
N ARG A 721 -1.63 -24.90 19.91
CA ARG A 721 -0.44 -24.08 20.07
C ARG A 721 0.38 -24.55 21.26
N LYS A 722 1.68 -24.35 21.20
CA LYS A 722 2.59 -24.67 22.31
C LYS A 722 3.18 -23.38 22.85
N HIS A 723 3.08 -23.21 24.16
CA HIS A 723 3.77 -22.16 24.89
C HIS A 723 4.53 -22.81 26.05
N ASP A 724 5.85 -22.60 26.09
CA ASP A 724 6.78 -23.32 26.96
C ASP A 724 6.64 -24.86 26.84
N ASP A 725 6.28 -25.52 27.94
CA ASP A 725 6.08 -26.97 28.04
C ASP A 725 4.59 -27.37 27.99
N THR A 726 3.70 -26.44 27.63
CA THR A 726 2.25 -26.62 27.69
C THR A 726 1.61 -26.49 26.31
N TYR A 727 0.73 -27.43 25.99
CA TYR A 727 -0.10 -27.43 24.79
C TYR A 727 -1.44 -26.79 25.12
N TYR A 728 -1.83 -25.81 24.30
CA TYR A 728 -3.09 -25.08 24.38
C TYR A 728 -3.95 -25.51 23.19
N PHE A 729 -5.01 -26.26 23.50
CA PHE A 729 -6.03 -26.68 22.55
C PHE A 729 -7.16 -25.64 22.57
N ILE A 730 -7.27 -24.84 21.50
CA ILE A 730 -8.28 -23.82 21.30
C ILE A 730 -9.43 -24.44 20.51
N TYR A 731 -10.67 -24.08 20.84
CA TYR A 731 -11.84 -24.61 20.15
C TYR A 731 -13.07 -23.71 20.33
N SER A 732 -14.03 -23.86 19.41
CA SER A 732 -15.36 -23.24 19.52
C SER A 732 -16.26 -24.09 20.42
N SER A 733 -16.95 -23.46 21.37
CA SER A 733 -17.76 -24.18 22.36
C SER A 733 -19.19 -24.45 21.89
N GLU A 734 -19.94 -25.28 22.63
CA GLU A 734 -21.36 -25.61 22.36
C GLU A 734 -22.33 -24.41 22.34
N VAL A 735 -21.89 -23.24 22.82
CA VAL A 735 -22.64 -21.98 22.71
C VAL A 735 -22.26 -21.16 21.47
N CYS A 736 -21.39 -21.70 20.62
CA CYS A 736 -20.92 -21.22 19.31
C CYS A 736 -20.16 -19.89 19.31
N HIS A 737 -20.44 -18.97 20.24
CA HIS A 737 -19.92 -17.61 20.24
C HIS A 737 -18.58 -17.44 20.99
N GLU A 738 -18.06 -18.51 21.60
CA GLU A 738 -16.85 -18.47 22.43
C GLU A 738 -15.71 -19.25 21.80
N LEU A 739 -14.50 -18.70 21.88
CA LEU A 739 -13.28 -19.49 21.76
C LEU A 739 -12.79 -19.83 23.16
N CYS A 740 -12.79 -21.11 23.45
CA CYS A 740 -12.33 -21.71 24.68
C CYS A 740 -10.90 -22.24 24.51
N TYR A 741 -10.25 -22.56 25.64
CA TYR A 741 -9.02 -23.33 25.62
C TYR A 741 -9.03 -24.46 26.65
N ALA A 742 -8.27 -25.50 26.35
CA ALA A 742 -7.89 -26.56 27.26
C ALA A 742 -6.37 -26.79 27.20
N THR A 743 -5.78 -27.28 28.28
CA THR A 743 -4.33 -27.44 28.38
C THR A 743 -3.90 -28.87 28.65
N SER A 744 -2.73 -29.24 28.15
CA SER A 744 -2.04 -30.48 28.52
C SER A 744 -0.51 -30.30 28.54
N LYS A 745 0.20 -31.18 29.24
CA LYS A 745 1.67 -31.28 29.20
C LYS A 745 2.16 -32.32 28.18
N ASP A 746 1.23 -33.08 27.61
CA ASP A 746 1.48 -34.09 26.58
C ASP A 746 0.57 -33.74 25.39
N PRO A 747 1.09 -33.66 24.14
CA PRO A 747 0.24 -33.37 22.98
C PRO A 747 -0.88 -34.41 22.80
N LEU A 748 -0.70 -35.62 23.37
CA LEU A 748 -1.67 -36.71 23.36
C LEU A 748 -2.78 -36.59 24.41
N GLY A 749 -2.73 -35.55 25.26
CA GLY A 749 -3.70 -35.34 26.33
C GLY A 749 -3.42 -36.17 27.61
N PRO A 750 -4.39 -36.23 28.54
CA PRO A 750 -5.71 -35.60 28.47
C PRO A 750 -5.61 -34.07 28.51
N TYR A 751 -6.55 -33.40 27.86
CA TYR A 751 -6.70 -31.95 27.92
C TYR A 751 -7.66 -31.57 29.04
N LYS A 752 -7.31 -30.51 29.78
CA LYS A 752 -8.13 -29.97 30.86
C LYS A 752 -8.63 -28.58 30.48
N TYR A 753 -9.94 -28.39 30.51
CA TYR A 753 -10.58 -27.08 30.28
C TYR A 753 -9.93 -25.96 31.11
N GLY A 754 -9.64 -24.85 30.46
CA GLY A 754 -8.95 -23.68 31.02
C GLY A 754 -9.81 -22.42 31.10
N GLY A 755 -10.83 -22.28 30.25
CA GLY A 755 -11.73 -21.13 30.24
C GLY A 755 -12.06 -20.60 28.85
N VAL A 756 -12.79 -19.48 28.82
CA VAL A 756 -13.08 -18.70 27.61
C VAL A 756 -11.98 -17.67 27.40
N ILE A 757 -11.39 -17.62 26.20
CA ILE A 757 -10.43 -16.57 25.81
C ILE A 757 -11.19 -15.35 25.28
N VAL A 758 -12.14 -15.55 24.37
CA VAL A 758 -12.90 -14.45 23.76
C VAL A 758 -14.32 -14.89 23.41
N SER A 759 -15.27 -13.96 23.51
CA SER A 759 -16.65 -14.14 23.06
C SER A 759 -16.96 -13.11 21.97
N ASN A 760 -17.37 -13.54 20.77
CA ASN A 760 -17.64 -12.62 19.65
C ASN A 760 -18.93 -11.79 19.84
N CYS A 761 -19.73 -12.10 20.86
CA CYS A 761 -20.84 -11.27 21.36
C CYS A 761 -20.51 -10.58 22.70
N ASP A 762 -19.24 -10.65 23.12
CA ASP A 762 -18.67 -9.94 24.28
C ASP A 762 -19.22 -10.39 25.64
N ARG A 763 -19.89 -11.55 25.72
CA ARG A 763 -20.48 -12.09 26.96
C ARG A 763 -19.40 -12.65 27.90
N GLY A 764 -19.68 -12.68 29.20
CA GLY A 764 -18.78 -13.22 30.22
C GLY A 764 -17.91 -12.19 30.94
N ILE A 765 -17.86 -10.96 30.43
CA ILE A 765 -17.06 -9.85 30.99
C ILE A 765 -17.95 -8.84 31.71
N ASP A 766 -17.54 -8.46 32.93
CA ASP A 766 -18.24 -7.50 33.80
C ASP A 766 -17.45 -6.22 34.13
N SER A 767 -16.32 -5.99 33.45
CA SER A 767 -15.45 -4.84 33.71
C SER A 767 -16.06 -3.47 33.32
N TYR A 768 -17.00 -3.43 32.37
CA TYR A 768 -17.68 -2.20 31.92
C TYR A 768 -19.17 -2.36 31.62
N LYS A 769 -19.71 -3.57 31.78
CA LYS A 769 -21.12 -3.93 31.54
C LYS A 769 -21.50 -5.10 32.47
N LYS A 770 -22.72 -5.62 32.40
CA LYS A 770 -23.03 -6.88 33.10
C LYS A 770 -22.51 -8.07 32.31
N ALA A 771 -21.99 -9.09 32.99
CA ALA A 771 -21.47 -10.30 32.35
C ALA A 771 -22.46 -10.98 31.38
N ALA A 772 -23.76 -10.94 31.72
CA ALA A 772 -24.82 -11.57 30.93
C ALA A 772 -25.28 -10.74 29.72
N ASP A 773 -24.88 -9.47 29.62
CA ASP A 773 -25.31 -8.59 28.52
C ASP A 773 -24.40 -8.83 27.31
N ALA A 774 -25.01 -9.08 26.14
CA ALA A 774 -24.31 -9.18 24.85
C ALA A 774 -24.23 -7.80 24.21
N THR A 775 -23.03 -7.30 23.94
CA THR A 775 -22.80 -5.95 23.37
C THR A 775 -22.38 -5.98 21.91
N ALA A 776 -22.41 -7.15 21.28
CA ALA A 776 -22.29 -7.33 19.84
C ALA A 776 -23.17 -8.51 19.40
N TYR A 777 -23.58 -8.51 18.14
CA TYR A 777 -24.29 -9.64 17.52
C TYR A 777 -23.26 -10.64 16.98
N GLY A 778 -23.11 -11.76 17.67
CA GLY A 778 -22.24 -12.87 17.31
C GLY A 778 -22.99 -14.06 16.69
N ALA A 779 -22.27 -15.16 16.55
CA ALA A 779 -22.73 -16.47 16.06
C ALA A 779 -21.55 -17.45 16.22
N ASN A 780 -21.37 -18.43 15.32
CA ASN A 780 -20.21 -19.32 15.33
C ASN A 780 -18.87 -18.56 15.45
N ASN A 781 -17.85 -19.18 16.00
CA ASN A 781 -16.56 -18.55 16.25
C ASN A 781 -15.45 -19.56 15.92
N HIS A 782 -14.35 -19.08 15.36
CA HIS A 782 -13.18 -19.86 14.94
C HIS A 782 -11.96 -18.98 15.06
N GLY A 783 -10.85 -19.54 15.53
CA GLY A 783 -9.56 -18.90 15.45
C GLY A 783 -8.57 -19.53 16.42
N SER A 784 -7.41 -18.90 16.54
CA SER A 784 -6.32 -19.42 17.35
C SER A 784 -5.44 -18.33 17.90
N ILE A 785 -4.47 -18.72 18.74
CA ILE A 785 -3.51 -17.81 19.36
C ILE A 785 -2.16 -17.86 18.64
N VAL A 786 -1.41 -16.77 18.68
CA VAL A 786 -0.03 -16.74 18.19
C VAL A 786 0.81 -15.70 18.93
N GLU A 787 2.10 -15.96 19.04
CA GLU A 787 3.08 -14.97 19.48
C GLU A 787 3.55 -14.11 18.31
N ILE A 788 3.44 -12.79 18.44
CA ILE A 788 3.86 -11.80 17.45
C ILE A 788 4.73 -10.77 18.16
N GLY A 789 6.00 -10.66 17.78
CA GLY A 789 6.90 -9.64 18.35
C GLY A 789 7.11 -9.75 19.87
N GLY A 790 6.96 -10.95 20.45
CA GLY A 790 7.08 -11.20 21.90
C GLY A 790 5.79 -11.01 22.70
N GLU A 791 4.66 -10.76 22.03
CA GLU A 791 3.36 -10.58 22.64
C GLU A 791 2.37 -11.58 22.05
N TRP A 792 1.42 -12.07 22.85
CA TRP A 792 0.45 -13.07 22.42
C TRP A 792 -0.88 -12.44 22.05
N TYR A 793 -1.51 -12.97 21.01
CA TYR A 793 -2.78 -12.50 20.49
C TYR A 793 -3.72 -13.67 20.22
N ILE A 794 -5.02 -13.48 20.44
CA ILE A 794 -6.10 -14.36 19.96
C ILE A 794 -6.66 -13.78 18.68
N PHE A 795 -6.79 -14.61 17.65
CA PHE A 795 -7.52 -14.31 16.41
C PHE A 795 -8.89 -14.98 16.49
N TYR A 796 -9.91 -14.28 16.01
CA TYR A 796 -11.31 -14.69 16.03
C TYR A 796 -12.07 -13.93 14.94
N HIS A 797 -13.40 -13.98 14.92
CA HIS A 797 -14.18 -13.16 13.99
C HIS A 797 -15.47 -12.60 14.57
N ARG A 798 -16.01 -11.60 13.86
CA ARG A 798 -17.35 -11.05 14.07
C ARG A 798 -18.23 -11.28 12.84
N HIS A 799 -19.53 -11.12 13.02
CA HIS A 799 -20.50 -11.23 11.92
C HIS A 799 -20.86 -9.87 11.35
N THR A 800 -21.14 -9.87 10.06
CA THR A 800 -21.64 -8.72 9.30
C THR A 800 -22.92 -9.11 8.57
N ASN A 801 -23.59 -8.16 7.92
CA ASN A 801 -24.78 -8.41 7.08
C ASN A 801 -26.02 -8.98 7.76
N GLY A 802 -25.96 -9.30 9.05
CA GLY A 802 -27.06 -9.92 9.77
C GLY A 802 -27.23 -11.38 9.35
N THR A 803 -26.12 -12.01 8.92
CA THR A 803 -26.06 -13.41 8.51
C THR A 803 -24.90 -14.11 9.21
N TRP A 804 -24.92 -15.43 9.20
CA TRP A 804 -23.83 -16.25 9.73
C TRP A 804 -22.67 -16.37 8.73
N PHE A 805 -22.87 -15.99 7.46
CA PHE A 805 -22.00 -16.35 6.31
C PHE A 805 -21.18 -15.19 5.73
N SER A 806 -21.12 -14.06 6.43
CA SER A 806 -20.27 -12.93 6.06
C SER A 806 -19.53 -12.46 7.30
N ARG A 807 -18.34 -12.99 7.51
CA ARG A 807 -17.62 -12.85 8.78
C ARG A 807 -16.25 -12.21 8.57
N GLN A 808 -15.83 -11.37 9.51
CA GLN A 808 -14.59 -10.58 9.43
C GLN A 808 -13.64 -10.92 10.57
N GLY A 809 -12.38 -11.16 10.22
CA GLY A 809 -11.31 -11.45 11.17
C GLY A 809 -11.05 -10.27 12.12
N CYS A 810 -10.99 -10.59 13.40
CA CYS A 810 -10.62 -9.71 14.49
C CYS A 810 -9.50 -10.37 15.33
N ALA A 811 -8.76 -9.58 16.09
CA ALA A 811 -7.77 -10.12 17.01
C ALA A 811 -7.68 -9.27 18.28
N GLU A 812 -7.29 -9.86 19.41
CA GLU A 812 -7.06 -9.14 20.67
C GLU A 812 -5.77 -9.61 21.32
N LYS A 813 -5.10 -8.71 22.04
CA LYS A 813 -3.93 -9.06 22.84
C LYS A 813 -4.37 -9.91 24.03
N ILE A 814 -3.68 -11.01 24.30
CA ILE A 814 -3.89 -11.87 25.48
C ILE A 814 -2.68 -11.83 26.40
N HIS A 815 -2.87 -12.28 27.64
CA HIS A 815 -1.81 -12.42 28.62
C HIS A 815 -1.91 -13.81 29.27
N PHE A 816 -0.76 -14.47 29.40
CA PHE A 816 -0.61 -15.68 30.20
C PHE A 816 -0.31 -15.29 31.64
N GLU A 817 -1.16 -15.72 32.56
CA GLU A 817 -0.91 -15.60 33.98
C GLU A 817 0.24 -16.54 34.40
N ALA A 818 0.78 -16.34 35.61
CA ALA A 818 1.92 -17.12 36.10
C ALA A 818 1.66 -18.64 36.20
N ASP A 819 0.40 -19.07 36.24
CA ASP A 819 -0.01 -20.48 36.24
C ASP A 819 -0.32 -21.04 34.84
N GLY A 820 -0.10 -20.23 33.79
CA GLY A 820 -0.38 -20.56 32.40
C GLY A 820 -1.85 -20.34 31.99
N SER A 821 -2.72 -19.86 32.88
CA SER A 821 -4.10 -19.54 32.51
C SER A 821 -4.18 -18.26 31.66
N ILE A 822 -5.20 -18.19 30.81
CA ILE A 822 -5.53 -17.03 30.00
C ILE A 822 -6.85 -16.47 30.53
N LYS A 823 -6.87 -15.17 30.85
CA LYS A 823 -8.11 -14.46 31.20
C LYS A 823 -8.88 -14.11 29.94
N GLN A 824 -10.20 -14.12 30.04
CA GLN A 824 -11.06 -13.68 28.96
C GLN A 824 -10.77 -12.21 28.61
N VAL A 825 -10.59 -11.92 27.33
CA VAL A 825 -10.34 -10.57 26.81
C VAL A 825 -11.61 -9.99 26.18
N GLU A 826 -11.78 -8.69 26.31
CA GLU A 826 -12.88 -7.95 25.68
C GLU A 826 -12.62 -7.74 24.20
N ILE A 827 -13.69 -7.58 23.42
CA ILE A 827 -13.55 -7.15 22.02
C ILE A 827 -13.34 -5.64 21.96
N THR A 828 -12.40 -5.20 21.13
CA THR A 828 -11.98 -3.80 20.98
C THR A 828 -11.92 -3.40 19.52
N SER A 829 -11.93 -2.08 19.27
CA SER A 829 -11.62 -1.49 17.96
C SER A 829 -10.11 -1.46 17.69
N CYS A 830 -9.27 -1.67 18.71
CA CYS A 830 -7.81 -1.56 18.61
C CYS A 830 -7.16 -2.82 18.04
N GLY A 831 -7.64 -3.99 18.47
CA GLY A 831 -7.06 -5.29 18.14
C GLY A 831 -5.53 -5.33 18.22
N LEU A 832 -4.86 -5.45 17.07
CA LEU A 832 -3.40 -5.58 16.96
C LEU A 832 -2.60 -4.28 17.18
N ASN A 833 -3.25 -3.16 17.50
CA ASN A 833 -2.59 -1.84 17.53
C ASN A 833 -1.54 -1.70 18.64
N GLY A 834 -1.60 -2.56 19.67
CA GLY A 834 -0.71 -2.50 20.84
C GLY A 834 -1.05 -1.41 21.86
N GLY A 835 -2.13 -0.65 21.63
CA GLY A 835 -2.60 0.42 22.51
C GLY A 835 -3.87 1.11 21.95
N PRO A 836 -4.39 2.13 22.66
CA PRO A 836 -5.56 2.89 22.21
C PRO A 836 -5.29 3.60 20.87
N LEU A 837 -6.34 3.76 20.07
CA LEU A 837 -6.33 4.52 18.83
C LEU A 837 -6.12 6.02 19.12
N SER A 838 -5.53 6.77 18.22
CA SER A 838 -5.46 8.23 18.38
C SER A 838 -6.83 8.90 18.18
N ASP A 839 -7.05 10.04 18.83
CA ASP A 839 -8.20 10.90 18.56
C ASP A 839 -8.06 11.85 17.35
N VAL A 840 -7.06 11.68 16.49
CA VAL A 840 -6.86 12.55 15.32
C VAL A 840 -7.55 11.95 14.10
N GLY A 841 -8.40 12.73 13.43
CA GLY A 841 -9.04 12.43 12.14
C GLY A 841 -10.28 11.55 12.20
N GLU A 842 -10.76 11.17 11.02
CA GLU A 842 -12.06 10.50 10.84
C GLU A 842 -11.90 8.97 10.81
N TYR A 843 -12.56 8.29 11.74
CA TYR A 843 -12.59 6.83 11.82
C TYR A 843 -13.86 6.26 11.19
N PRO A 844 -13.76 5.23 10.34
CA PRO A 844 -14.93 4.61 9.75
C PRO A 844 -15.71 3.80 10.80
N SER A 845 -17.03 3.82 10.71
CA SER A 845 -17.89 3.20 11.73
C SER A 845 -17.80 1.68 11.76
N TYR A 846 -17.28 1.02 10.71
CA TYR A 846 -17.14 -0.44 10.68
C TYR A 846 -16.17 -0.97 11.74
N ILE A 847 -15.34 -0.13 12.36
CA ILE A 847 -14.44 -0.55 13.44
C ILE A 847 -15.15 -0.64 14.80
N ALA A 848 -16.45 -0.28 14.87
CA ALA A 848 -17.22 -0.41 16.09
C ALA A 848 -17.16 -1.86 16.59
N CYS A 849 -16.64 -2.03 17.81
CA CYS A 849 -16.55 -3.33 18.46
C CYS A 849 -17.84 -3.68 19.21
N ASN A 850 -18.67 -2.69 19.55
CA ASN A 850 -19.96 -2.93 20.16
C ASN A 850 -21.10 -2.35 19.31
N ILE A 851 -22.13 -3.16 19.07
CA ILE A 851 -23.36 -2.78 18.37
C ILE A 851 -24.51 -3.57 19.01
N PHE A 852 -25.40 -2.89 19.72
CA PHE A 852 -26.52 -3.53 20.43
C PHE A 852 -27.70 -2.56 20.59
N THR A 853 -28.88 -3.08 20.93
CA THR A 853 -30.06 -2.27 21.30
C THR A 853 -30.35 -2.41 22.79
N LYS A 854 -31.42 -1.76 23.28
CA LYS A 854 -31.91 -1.93 24.66
C LYS A 854 -32.18 -3.40 25.03
N GLU A 855 -32.53 -4.22 24.04
CA GLU A 855 -32.69 -5.66 24.20
C GLU A 855 -31.38 -6.34 23.74
N HIS A 856 -30.62 -6.84 24.71
CA HIS A 856 -29.37 -7.54 24.43
C HIS A 856 -29.65 -8.92 23.84
N VAL A 857 -29.30 -9.10 22.56
CA VAL A 857 -29.44 -10.35 21.82
C VAL A 857 -28.04 -10.80 21.38
N ALA A 858 -27.70 -12.06 21.65
CA ALA A 858 -26.38 -12.59 21.37
C ALA A 858 -26.17 -12.95 19.90
N TYR A 859 -27.20 -13.44 19.21
CA TYR A 859 -27.08 -13.99 17.86
C TYR A 859 -27.55 -13.01 16.78
N VAL A 860 -26.88 -13.04 15.62
CA VAL A 860 -27.25 -12.23 14.46
C VAL A 860 -28.64 -12.57 13.90
N GLU A 861 -29.36 -11.53 13.49
CA GLU A 861 -30.62 -11.64 12.74
C GLU A 861 -30.70 -10.54 11.64
N PRO A 862 -31.48 -10.73 10.55
CA PRO A 862 -31.44 -9.80 9.40
C PRO A 862 -31.87 -8.35 9.67
N SER A 863 -32.63 -8.11 10.74
CA SER A 863 -33.21 -6.79 11.08
C SER A 863 -32.33 -5.95 12.01
N VAL A 864 -31.30 -6.52 12.62
CA VAL A 864 -30.51 -5.85 13.66
C VAL A 864 -29.56 -4.79 13.07
N PRO A 865 -29.14 -3.79 13.87
CA PRO A 865 -28.07 -2.88 13.51
C PRO A 865 -26.78 -3.65 13.21
N ARG A 866 -26.12 -3.34 12.10
CA ARG A 866 -25.05 -4.20 11.57
C ARG A 866 -24.11 -3.46 10.62
N VAL A 867 -22.89 -3.99 10.50
CA VAL A 867 -21.93 -3.59 9.47
C VAL A 867 -22.34 -4.16 8.12
N VAL A 868 -22.32 -3.32 7.09
CA VAL A 868 -22.60 -3.64 5.68
C VAL A 868 -21.64 -2.85 4.78
N GLN A 869 -21.53 -3.21 3.50
CA GLN A 869 -20.85 -2.41 2.47
C GLN A 869 -21.79 -2.06 1.31
N GLU A 870 -21.35 -1.17 0.43
CA GLU A 870 -22.00 -0.90 -0.86
C GLU A 870 -21.28 -1.65 -1.99
N GLY A 871 -21.99 -2.03 -3.05
CA GLY A 871 -21.42 -2.71 -4.20
C GLY A 871 -21.51 -4.24 -4.15
N ALA A 872 -20.74 -4.88 -5.02
CA ALA A 872 -20.61 -6.33 -5.14
C ALA A 872 -19.50 -6.89 -4.23
N ASP A 873 -19.41 -8.21 -4.18
CA ASP A 873 -18.26 -8.89 -3.60
C ASP A 873 -16.97 -8.53 -4.36
N GLY A 874 -15.86 -8.35 -3.64
CA GLY A 874 -14.59 -7.88 -4.20
C GLY A 874 -14.50 -6.36 -4.47
N ASP A 875 -15.60 -5.61 -4.33
CA ASP A 875 -15.52 -4.15 -4.37
C ASP A 875 -14.80 -3.64 -3.11
N ALA A 876 -13.71 -2.89 -3.30
CA ALA A 876 -12.95 -2.26 -2.22
C ALA A 876 -13.66 -1.02 -1.61
N ASN A 877 -14.92 -1.19 -1.20
CA ASN A 877 -15.75 -0.15 -0.61
C ASN A 877 -15.73 -0.26 0.92
N PRO A 878 -15.43 0.84 1.65
CA PRO A 878 -15.47 0.83 3.10
C PRO A 878 -16.86 0.48 3.65
N GLY A 879 -16.88 -0.34 4.71
CA GLY A 879 -18.10 -0.69 5.41
C GLY A 879 -18.70 0.49 6.19
N TYR A 880 -19.97 0.36 6.55
CA TYR A 880 -20.70 1.32 7.38
C TYR A 880 -21.76 0.60 8.22
N ILE A 881 -22.28 1.25 9.26
CA ILE A 881 -23.34 0.66 10.09
C ILE A 881 -24.71 1.08 9.54
N LYS A 882 -25.58 0.10 9.32
CA LYS A 882 -26.98 0.27 8.90
C LYS A 882 -27.93 -0.25 9.96
N ALA A 883 -29.21 0.09 9.81
CA ALA A 883 -30.32 -0.39 10.64
C ALA A 883 -30.24 0.12 12.09
N ILE A 884 -29.71 1.33 12.29
CA ILE A 884 -29.66 1.99 13.59
C ILE A 884 -31.06 2.49 13.93
N VAL A 885 -31.63 2.00 15.02
CA VAL A 885 -32.99 2.30 15.51
C VAL A 885 -32.95 2.84 16.94
N ASP A 886 -34.06 3.35 17.46
CA ASP A 886 -34.14 3.89 18.83
C ASP A 886 -33.52 2.94 19.87
N GLY A 887 -32.65 3.46 20.71
CA GLY A 887 -31.92 2.71 21.73
C GLY A 887 -30.74 1.89 21.22
N THR A 888 -30.39 1.97 19.92
CA THR A 888 -29.15 1.38 19.41
C THR A 888 -27.95 2.11 20.01
N THR A 889 -27.02 1.36 20.58
CA THR A 889 -25.73 1.85 21.08
C THR A 889 -24.59 1.28 20.25
N ILE A 890 -23.70 2.15 19.81
CA ILE A 890 -22.52 1.83 18.99
C ILE A 890 -21.28 2.22 19.78
N GLY A 891 -20.38 1.28 20.04
CA GLY A 891 -19.20 1.46 20.87
C GLY A 891 -17.90 1.26 20.10
N PHE A 892 -16.92 2.12 20.40
CA PHE A 892 -15.56 2.10 19.88
C PHE A 892 -14.59 2.11 21.06
N LYS A 893 -13.67 1.15 21.11
CA LYS A 893 -12.75 0.96 22.25
C LYS A 893 -11.32 0.78 21.77
N TYR A 894 -10.34 1.57 22.17
CA TYR A 894 -10.35 2.83 22.94
C TYR A 894 -9.64 3.91 22.13
N PHE A 895 -9.83 5.17 22.53
CA PHE A 895 -9.10 6.32 22.00
C PHE A 895 -8.24 6.98 23.08
N ASP A 896 -6.99 7.35 22.76
CA ASP A 896 -6.16 8.29 23.53
C ASP A 896 -6.51 9.72 23.10
N VAL A 897 -7.37 10.36 23.90
CA VAL A 897 -7.95 11.68 23.61
C VAL A 897 -7.10 12.79 24.22
N LYS A 898 -6.81 13.84 23.44
CA LYS A 898 -5.87 14.93 23.76
C LYS A 898 -6.52 16.31 23.58
N GLY A 899 -7.49 16.61 24.44
CA GLY A 899 -8.12 17.92 24.51
C GLY A 899 -9.29 18.11 23.55
N ALA A 900 -9.97 17.02 23.15
CA ALA A 900 -11.08 17.10 22.22
C ALA A 900 -12.23 17.98 22.75
N THR A 901 -12.71 18.90 21.91
CA THR A 901 -13.75 19.88 22.21
C THR A 901 -15.13 19.48 21.69
N GLY A 902 -15.26 18.36 20.99
CA GLY A 902 -16.52 17.89 20.45
C GLY A 902 -16.39 16.59 19.66
N LEU A 903 -17.49 16.20 19.01
CA LEU A 903 -17.54 15.04 18.13
C LEU A 903 -18.35 15.37 16.88
N ARG A 904 -17.88 14.88 15.72
CA ARG A 904 -18.58 14.89 14.45
C ARG A 904 -18.88 13.47 14.00
N ILE A 905 -20.04 13.26 13.41
CA ILE A 905 -20.44 11.99 12.79
C ILE A 905 -20.96 12.21 11.37
N LYS A 906 -20.81 11.22 10.49
CA LYS A 906 -21.46 11.21 9.17
C LYS A 906 -22.59 10.21 9.12
N THR A 907 -23.78 10.70 8.83
CA THR A 907 -25.02 9.91 8.81
C THR A 907 -25.81 10.10 7.51
N ARG A 908 -26.75 9.20 7.26
CA ARG A 908 -27.76 9.30 6.19
C ARG A 908 -28.99 8.46 6.55
N ALA A 909 -29.95 8.42 5.63
CA ALA A 909 -31.22 7.69 5.63
C ALA A 909 -32.40 8.47 6.27
N TYR A 910 -33.53 7.79 6.42
CA TYR A 910 -34.80 8.34 6.87
C TYR A 910 -34.95 8.21 8.38
N PHE A 911 -34.50 9.21 9.12
CA PHE A 911 -34.56 9.24 10.58
C PHE A 911 -34.64 10.67 11.12
N ASP A 912 -35.11 10.81 12.35
CA ASP A 912 -35.19 12.07 13.09
C ASP A 912 -34.92 11.79 14.57
N GLY A 913 -33.87 12.41 15.12
CA GLY A 913 -33.45 12.19 16.50
C GLY A 913 -31.99 12.52 16.75
N ASP A 914 -31.55 12.25 17.97
CA ASP A 914 -30.22 12.62 18.46
C ASP A 914 -29.33 11.40 18.69
N PHE A 915 -28.05 11.54 18.38
CA PHE A 915 -27.00 10.65 18.89
C PHE A 915 -26.41 11.25 20.16
N GLU A 916 -26.59 10.55 21.28
CA GLU A 916 -25.99 10.90 22.57
C GLU A 916 -24.54 10.40 22.60
N VAL A 917 -23.60 11.29 22.90
CA VAL A 917 -22.16 10.97 22.98
C VAL A 917 -21.77 10.69 24.42
N ARG A 918 -21.15 9.53 24.68
CA ARG A 918 -20.72 9.08 26.03
C ARG A 918 -19.34 8.42 25.99
N THR A 919 -18.67 8.33 27.15
CA THR A 919 -17.42 7.57 27.33
C THR A 919 -17.59 6.25 28.08
N SER A 920 -18.80 5.95 28.57
CA SER A 920 -19.22 4.66 29.12
C SER A 920 -20.69 4.40 28.78
N ILE A 921 -21.12 3.13 28.74
CA ILE A 921 -22.48 2.74 28.31
C ILE A 921 -23.57 3.50 29.07
N ASP A 922 -23.50 3.51 30.40
CA ASP A 922 -24.45 4.20 31.29
C ASP A 922 -23.91 5.55 31.80
N GLY A 923 -22.95 6.13 31.09
CA GLY A 923 -22.26 7.37 31.49
C GLY A 923 -23.05 8.65 31.25
N GLU A 924 -22.46 9.76 31.68
CA GLU A 924 -22.94 11.11 31.38
C GLU A 924 -22.90 11.39 29.88
N VAL A 925 -23.92 12.11 29.38
CA VAL A 925 -23.98 12.55 27.99
C VAL A 925 -23.14 13.81 27.84
N LEU A 926 -22.04 13.69 27.09
CA LEU A 926 -21.11 14.79 26.83
C LEU A 926 -21.64 15.79 25.79
N GLY A 927 -22.52 15.33 24.90
CA GLY A 927 -23.08 16.14 23.83
C GLY A 927 -24.14 15.38 23.04
N ARG A 928 -24.92 16.12 22.25
CA ARG A 928 -26.00 15.58 21.41
C ARG A 928 -25.79 16.02 19.98
N ILE A 929 -25.75 15.07 19.05
CA ILE A 929 -25.66 15.36 17.62
C ILE A 929 -27.01 15.04 16.99
N HIS A 930 -27.73 16.09 16.58
CA HIS A 930 -28.99 15.92 15.86
C HIS A 930 -28.71 15.39 14.46
N GLY A 931 -29.36 14.30 14.08
CA GLY A 931 -29.23 13.75 12.74
C GLY A 931 -30.20 14.37 11.75
N VAL A 932 -29.73 14.58 10.52
CA VAL A 932 -30.55 15.17 9.45
C VAL A 932 -31.01 14.06 8.50
N ASN A 933 -32.31 14.04 8.21
CA ASN A 933 -32.88 13.17 7.18
C ASN A 933 -32.31 13.55 5.80
N SER A 934 -31.48 12.67 5.24
CA SER A 934 -30.84 12.87 3.94
C SER A 934 -30.56 11.53 3.26
N ASN A 935 -30.73 11.48 1.94
CA ASN A 935 -30.28 10.34 1.13
C ASN A 935 -28.77 10.40 0.83
N MET A 936 -28.13 11.55 1.11
CA MET A 936 -26.70 11.76 0.97
C MET A 936 -26.03 11.64 2.35
N TRP A 937 -24.74 11.33 2.35
CA TRP A 937 -23.94 11.34 3.58
C TRP A 937 -23.73 12.79 4.05
N GLU A 938 -24.25 13.12 5.24
CA GLU A 938 -24.17 14.45 5.84
C GLU A 938 -23.34 14.42 7.12
N SER A 939 -22.55 15.47 7.36
CA SER A 939 -21.76 15.62 8.59
C SER A 939 -22.53 16.48 9.60
N ASN A 940 -22.68 15.99 10.82
CA ASN A 940 -23.27 16.74 11.93
C ASN A 940 -22.34 16.65 13.15
N GLU A 941 -22.30 17.69 13.97
CA GLU A 941 -21.39 17.77 15.12
C GLU A 941 -22.04 18.34 16.38
N CYS A 942 -21.40 18.08 17.52
CA CYS A 942 -21.67 18.73 18.79
C CYS A 942 -20.36 19.22 19.42
N ARG A 943 -20.49 20.14 20.38
CA ARG A 943 -19.39 20.60 21.24
C ARG A 943 -19.63 20.14 22.67
N PHE A 944 -18.55 19.85 23.38
CA PHE A 944 -18.57 19.48 24.78
C PHE A 944 -18.45 20.73 25.65
N ASP A 945 -18.98 20.66 26.88
CA ASP A 945 -18.90 21.77 27.84
C ASP A 945 -17.45 22.05 28.31
N ALA A 946 -16.59 21.02 28.26
CA ALA A 946 -15.16 21.13 28.57
C ALA A 946 -14.34 20.18 27.68
N PRO A 947 -13.06 20.50 27.39
CA PRO A 947 -12.18 19.60 26.65
C PRO A 947 -12.00 18.25 27.35
N LEU A 948 -12.10 17.16 26.59
CA LEU A 948 -11.91 15.79 27.08
C LEU A 948 -10.45 15.35 26.87
N SER A 949 -9.87 14.64 27.85
CA SER A 949 -8.52 14.07 27.72
C SER A 949 -8.39 12.73 28.46
N GLY A 950 -7.49 11.87 28.00
CA GLY A 950 -7.23 10.54 28.57
C GLY A 950 -7.68 9.40 27.64
N VAL A 951 -7.55 8.16 28.12
CA VAL A 951 -7.98 6.96 27.37
C VAL A 951 -9.46 6.71 27.62
N HIS A 952 -10.28 6.80 26.56
CA HIS A 952 -11.73 6.69 26.65
C HIS A 952 -12.30 5.73 25.60
N ALA A 953 -13.37 5.04 25.96
CA ALA A 953 -14.26 4.47 24.96
C ALA A 953 -15.13 5.59 24.36
N LEU A 954 -15.66 5.40 23.16
CA LEU A 954 -16.70 6.25 22.59
C LEU A 954 -17.96 5.41 22.41
N TYR A 955 -19.06 5.86 23.01
CA TYR A 955 -20.39 5.29 22.80
C TYR A 955 -21.33 6.33 22.19
N LEU A 956 -22.04 5.91 21.16
CA LEU A 956 -23.11 6.66 20.51
C LEU A 956 -24.42 5.93 20.72
N THR A 957 -25.36 6.52 21.45
CA THR A 957 -26.71 5.98 21.60
C THR A 957 -27.69 6.80 20.77
N TYR A 958 -28.42 6.16 19.85
CA TYR A 958 -29.43 6.84 19.06
C TYR A 958 -30.77 6.89 19.80
N CYS A 959 -31.35 8.09 19.91
CA CYS A 959 -32.64 8.35 20.53
C CYS A 959 -33.53 9.08 19.52
N GLY A 960 -34.56 8.42 18.97
CA GLY A 960 -35.35 9.02 17.90
C GLY A 960 -36.30 8.07 17.17
N THR A 961 -36.70 8.47 15.96
CA THR A 961 -37.61 7.70 15.10
C THR A 961 -36.99 7.44 13.73
N GLY A 962 -37.40 6.34 13.10
CA GLY A 962 -36.88 5.93 11.80
C GLY A 962 -35.62 5.08 11.91
N THR A 963 -34.82 5.05 10.84
CA THR A 963 -33.65 4.17 10.75
C THR A 963 -32.47 4.91 10.16
N ALA A 964 -31.42 5.10 10.97
CA ALA A 964 -30.21 5.79 10.57
C ALA A 964 -29.17 4.82 9.99
N SER A 965 -28.21 5.39 9.25
CA SER A 965 -26.92 4.76 8.95
C SER A 965 -25.79 5.67 9.41
N LEU A 966 -24.71 5.09 9.90
CA LEU A 966 -23.51 5.79 10.36
C LEU A 966 -22.34 5.35 9.48
N LYS A 967 -21.57 6.31 8.97
CA LYS A 967 -20.36 6.05 8.16
C LYS A 967 -19.08 6.20 8.93
N SER A 968 -19.03 7.17 9.86
CA SER A 968 -17.80 7.55 10.53
C SER A 968 -18.01 8.44 11.75
N VAL A 969 -16.97 8.54 12.57
CA VAL A 969 -16.84 9.39 13.76
C VAL A 969 -15.51 10.15 13.71
N GLU A 970 -15.48 11.37 14.21
CA GLU A 970 -14.28 12.23 14.27
C GLU A 970 -14.30 13.05 15.56
N TRP A 971 -13.22 12.99 16.35
CA TRP A 971 -13.04 13.88 17.49
C TRP A 971 -12.64 15.28 17.01
N LEU A 972 -13.28 16.31 17.56
CA LEU A 972 -13.00 17.70 17.21
C LEU A 972 -12.01 18.30 18.18
N HIS A 973 -11.09 19.11 17.68
CA HIS A 973 -10.09 19.84 18.44
C HIS A 973 -10.30 21.34 18.33
#